data_AF-A0A2E8GYZ9-F1
#
_entry.id   AF-A0A2E8GYZ9-F1
#
_cell.length_a   1.000
_cell.length_b   1.000
_cell.length_c   1.000
_cell.angle_alpha   90.00
_cell.angle_beta   90.00
_cell.angle_gamma   90.00
#
_symmetry.space_group_name_H-M   'P 1'
#
loop_
_entity.id
_entity.type
_entity.pdbx_description
1 polymer ?
#
loop_
_entity_poly.entity_id
_entity_poly.type
_entity_poly.pdbx_seq_one_letter_code
_entity_poly.pdbx_strand_id
1 'polypeptide(L)'
;MLPHMNRRKVDRPSNVGQTGCRPGQFILGLTPALAPGFPLVLIWVLCASAVSGEPLLGRIVLDRDNEPVPSARVRLVDPSDEVVSSTRTDRRGWFELDPAVPTAVGDFVSTPSTPTRSSLGPAYPNPFNPSVRIPFHLPEIDRIDLAVYNTAGQRVRTLQEGVVPTGPGEAEWDGRDEAGRGAAAGVYVVRLQTSESTSTTRIALLDGVTSKAGRRVGGVLPRGITSYDGYQLRIDGAGTAPRQVLLQEASDMQDIVVQADVATRTLPEDGAVTMRGVPAGSFPMGSTRYDDERPPHDVYLAGFYLAEREVTVAEYDVCVRSGGCAAPASGSTCNEVDDADHPVNCVSWYDAVDYCGWSGLRLPTEAEWEKAARGSEGRVYPWGKTPPGGAGDCERAVMMAAGLGLGCGHDGTAPVGERPDGTGPYGHLDLAGNVWEWTSDTFERDYYRWAPEENPTNDRPGAWRSVRGNSWYYSDPDPDLRAANRFGFRALRWVPYVGIRCAADADGTGGKALSRDRVPAEGAALVHSDWMARNRVAMVADGDTMTRRDPPGRDDMVRVPNGSFHMGYRLGDSDEAPVHEVFIDAFEIDRHEVTVAGYRECVRQGSCLEPHSGSAAYRIEAEGHYLNWGQPGRDAHPVNGVSWYDASSFCAWAGKRLPTEAEWEYAARGDDGRLYPWGDEEASCDRAIIDDGGDGCGHEMTWPVGSRPSGASPFGVLDQSGNLWEWMADWYDRRYYHRSVVHNPQNENKGEGLKVLRGGSMADQNPHIHHVTNRLGYDPQQRYDYTVGFRCARDSAE
;
A
#
# COMPACT_ATOMS: atom_id res chain seq x y z
N MET A 1 46.65 -27.60 -49.16
CA MET A 1 47.42 -26.35 -48.99
C MET A 1 47.97 -26.31 -47.58
N LEU A 2 49.24 -26.69 -47.41
CA LEU A 2 50.10 -26.16 -46.34
C LEU A 2 50.83 -24.95 -46.96
N PRO A 3 51.40 -23.99 -46.19
CA PRO A 3 52.10 -24.16 -44.90
C PRO A 3 51.85 -22.94 -43.93
N HIS A 4 52.46 -22.69 -42.77
CA HIS A 4 53.78 -22.94 -42.18
C HIS A 4 53.66 -22.77 -40.64
N MET A 5 54.07 -23.78 -39.85
CA MET A 5 55.31 -23.87 -39.04
C MET A 5 55.25 -23.20 -37.64
N ASN A 6 55.30 -23.93 -36.51
CA ASN A 6 56.34 -24.79 -35.89
C ASN A 6 57.33 -24.05 -34.96
N ARG A 7 57.35 -24.45 -33.68
CA ARG A 7 58.51 -24.89 -32.82
C ARG A 7 57.99 -24.98 -31.37
N ARG A 8 57.73 -26.15 -30.75
CA ARG A 8 58.65 -27.14 -30.11
C ARG A 8 59.79 -26.46 -29.33
N LYS A 9 60.18 -26.81 -28.10
CA LYS A 9 59.93 -27.91 -27.13
C LYS A 9 60.72 -27.49 -25.86
N VAL A 10 60.50 -28.12 -24.69
CA VAL A 10 61.52 -28.79 -23.84
C VAL A 10 60.92 -29.19 -22.47
N ASP A 11 61.11 -30.47 -22.12
CA ASP A 11 60.78 -31.18 -20.87
C ASP A 11 61.60 -30.65 -19.66
N ARG A 12 61.29 -30.79 -18.36
CA ARG A 12 61.09 -32.01 -17.51
C ARG A 12 60.98 -31.57 -15.98
N PRO A 13 60.93 -32.45 -14.94
CA PRO A 13 59.78 -32.70 -14.04
C PRO A 13 59.98 -32.37 -12.53
N SER A 14 58.93 -32.54 -11.71
CA SER A 14 58.82 -32.73 -10.22
C SER A 14 57.76 -31.77 -9.62
N ASN A 15 56.71 -32.18 -8.90
CA ASN A 15 56.69 -33.04 -7.70
C ASN A 15 55.34 -33.79 -7.54
N VAL A 16 55.44 -34.88 -6.77
CA VAL A 16 54.40 -35.83 -6.37
C VAL A 16 53.28 -35.16 -5.57
N GLY A 17 52.05 -35.61 -5.82
CA GLY A 17 50.81 -34.98 -5.38
C GLY A 17 50.38 -35.30 -3.94
N GLN A 18 49.64 -34.35 -3.37
CA GLN A 18 48.55 -34.61 -2.44
C GLN A 18 47.25 -34.41 -3.21
N THR A 19 46.56 -35.51 -3.51
CA THR A 19 45.26 -35.50 -4.17
C THR A 19 44.19 -35.08 -3.18
N GLY A 20 43.61 -33.88 -3.38
CA GLY A 20 42.36 -33.48 -2.76
C GLY A 20 41.17 -34.22 -3.39
N CYS A 21 40.27 -34.75 -2.55
CA CYS A 21 38.99 -35.28 -2.99
C CYS A 21 38.06 -34.12 -3.41
N ARG A 22 37.43 -34.23 -4.58
CA ARG A 22 36.29 -33.39 -4.99
C ARG A 22 34.97 -34.08 -4.58
N PRO A 23 33.91 -33.34 -4.20
CA PRO A 23 32.62 -33.95 -3.87
C PRO A 23 32.04 -34.67 -5.10
N GLY A 24 31.59 -35.91 -4.93
CA GLY A 24 30.78 -36.64 -5.93
C GLY A 24 31.50 -37.58 -6.91
N GLN A 25 32.79 -37.89 -6.76
CA GLN A 25 33.45 -38.91 -7.60
C GLN A 25 33.61 -40.28 -6.93
N PHE A 26 33.08 -41.33 -7.57
CA PHE A 26 33.39 -42.73 -7.26
C PHE A 26 34.65 -43.17 -8.01
N ILE A 27 35.71 -43.57 -7.30
CA ILE A 27 36.92 -44.13 -7.92
C ILE A 27 37.00 -45.63 -7.61
N LEU A 28 36.86 -46.46 -8.64
CA LEU A 28 37.09 -47.90 -8.60
C LEU A 28 38.57 -48.18 -8.90
N GLY A 29 39.32 -48.59 -7.88
CA GLY A 29 40.71 -49.04 -8.01
C GLY A 29 40.86 -50.52 -7.66
N LEU A 30 41.12 -51.35 -8.67
CA LEU A 30 41.48 -52.76 -8.50
C LEU A 30 43.01 -52.90 -8.42
N THR A 31 43.53 -53.51 -7.36
CA THR A 31 44.91 -54.02 -7.28
C THR A 31 44.89 -55.56 -7.31
N PRO A 32 45.80 -56.21 -8.05
CA PRO A 32 45.85 -57.68 -8.12
C PRO A 32 46.72 -58.23 -6.99
N ALA A 33 46.17 -59.06 -6.12
CA ALA A 33 46.93 -59.87 -5.18
C ALA A 33 46.63 -61.36 -5.42
N LEU A 34 47.71 -62.10 -5.64
CA LEU A 34 47.80 -63.54 -5.78
C LEU A 34 47.37 -64.27 -4.50
N ALA A 35 46.55 -65.31 -4.65
CA ALA A 35 46.32 -66.50 -3.81
C ALA A 35 44.83 -66.76 -3.50
N PRO A 36 44.30 -67.99 -3.67
CA PRO A 36 42.88 -68.26 -3.51
C PRO A 36 42.51 -68.57 -2.06
N GLY A 37 41.44 -67.93 -1.56
CA GLY A 37 40.61 -68.52 -0.50
C GLY A 37 40.34 -67.67 0.74
N PHE A 38 39.70 -66.49 0.62
CA PHE A 38 38.89 -65.85 1.68
C PHE A 38 37.86 -64.90 1.04
N PRO A 39 36.65 -64.70 1.61
CA PRO A 39 35.66 -63.77 1.07
C PRO A 39 36.04 -62.30 1.31
N LEU A 40 35.91 -61.47 0.27
CA LEU A 40 36.11 -60.02 0.29
C LEU A 40 34.98 -59.32 1.08
N VAL A 41 35.36 -58.54 2.09
CA VAL A 41 34.50 -57.57 2.80
C VAL A 41 34.62 -56.23 2.08
N LEU A 42 33.52 -55.69 1.55
CA LEU A 42 33.45 -54.30 1.08
C LEU A 42 33.44 -53.35 2.30
N ILE A 43 34.48 -52.54 2.47
CA ILE A 43 34.50 -51.42 3.41
C ILE A 43 34.19 -50.14 2.62
N TRP A 44 33.03 -49.56 2.88
CA TRP A 44 32.70 -48.20 2.45
C TRP A 44 33.37 -47.21 3.41
N VAL A 45 34.34 -46.42 2.94
CA VAL A 45 34.87 -45.30 3.70
C VAL A 45 34.15 -44.04 3.22
N LEU A 46 33.13 -43.63 4.00
CA LEU A 46 32.56 -42.29 3.92
C LEU A 46 33.56 -41.31 4.56
N CYS A 47 34.18 -40.45 3.75
CA CYS A 47 34.79 -39.22 4.25
C CYS A 47 33.66 -38.20 4.48
N ALA A 48 32.95 -38.33 5.60
CA ALA A 48 32.10 -37.28 6.14
C ALA A 48 32.83 -36.64 7.32
N SER A 49 33.50 -35.51 7.07
CA SER A 49 33.91 -34.60 8.13
C SER A 49 32.68 -33.79 8.52
N ALA A 50 31.92 -34.25 9.51
CA ALA A 50 30.88 -33.42 10.11
C ALA A 50 31.55 -32.28 10.87
N VAL A 51 31.34 -31.05 10.41
CA VAL A 51 31.77 -29.82 11.07
C VAL A 51 30.63 -29.38 11.97
N SER A 52 30.73 -29.57 13.29
CA SER A 52 29.81 -28.93 14.24
C SER A 52 30.43 -27.64 14.75
N GLY A 53 30.07 -26.50 14.15
CA GLY A 53 30.27 -25.18 14.76
C GLY A 53 29.02 -24.79 15.56
N GLU A 54 29.14 -23.99 16.62
CA GLU A 54 27.96 -23.38 17.24
C GLU A 54 27.28 -22.42 16.26
N PRO A 55 25.93 -22.34 16.25
CA PRO A 55 25.22 -21.44 15.34
C PRO A 55 25.60 -19.98 15.61
N LEU A 56 25.86 -19.23 14.54
CA LEU A 56 26.11 -17.80 14.59
C LEU A 56 24.78 -17.06 14.74
N LEU A 57 24.57 -16.44 15.90
CA LEU A 57 23.40 -15.62 16.20
C LEU A 57 23.74 -14.15 16.12
N GLY A 58 22.96 -13.35 15.41
CA GLY A 58 23.13 -11.90 15.35
C GLY A 58 21.83 -11.17 15.09
N ARG A 59 21.84 -9.84 15.21
CA ARG A 59 20.70 -8.98 14.91
C ARG A 59 21.11 -7.89 13.94
N ILE A 60 20.27 -7.57 12.95
CA ILE A 60 20.49 -6.47 12.02
C ILE A 60 19.54 -5.32 12.36
N VAL A 61 20.08 -4.12 12.53
CA VAL A 61 19.33 -2.90 12.86
C VAL A 61 19.76 -1.73 11.99
N LEU A 62 18.88 -0.75 11.77
CA LEU A 62 19.19 0.49 11.07
C LEU A 62 19.99 1.45 11.97
N ASP A 63 20.96 2.17 11.40
CA ASP A 63 21.80 3.14 12.14
C ASP A 63 21.05 4.33 12.73
N ARG A 64 19.98 4.77 12.05
CA ARG A 64 19.28 6.01 12.42
C ARG A 64 18.48 5.89 13.72
N ASP A 65 17.86 4.74 13.94
CA ASP A 65 16.85 4.53 14.99
C ASP A 65 16.95 3.15 15.69
N ASN A 66 17.95 2.32 15.34
CA ASN A 66 18.08 0.93 15.80
C ASN A 66 16.85 0.05 15.46
N GLU A 67 16.04 0.47 14.48
CA GLU A 67 14.90 -0.32 14.03
C GLU A 67 15.39 -1.63 13.40
N PRO A 68 14.79 -2.78 13.72
CA PRO A 68 15.18 -4.03 13.12
C PRO A 68 15.02 -4.04 11.60
N VAL A 69 15.94 -4.71 10.90
CA VAL A 69 15.80 -4.94 9.46
C VAL A 69 15.32 -6.37 9.25
N PRO A 70 14.01 -6.60 9.05
CA PRO A 70 13.49 -7.95 8.90
C PRO A 70 13.68 -8.49 7.49
N SER A 71 13.80 -9.82 7.37
CA SER A 71 14.00 -10.56 6.12
C SER A 71 15.24 -10.15 5.30
N ALA A 72 16.20 -9.44 5.92
CA ALA A 72 17.50 -9.15 5.34
C ALA A 72 18.25 -10.47 5.10
N ARG A 73 18.88 -10.62 3.93
CA ARG A 73 19.62 -11.84 3.60
C ARG A 73 21.02 -11.76 4.21
N VAL A 74 21.35 -12.74 5.05
CA VAL A 74 22.67 -12.85 5.69
C VAL A 74 23.36 -14.09 5.16
N ARG A 75 24.57 -13.93 4.61
CA ARG A 75 25.38 -15.02 4.08
C ARG A 75 26.71 -15.09 4.84
N LEU A 76 27.08 -16.29 5.26
CA LEU A 76 28.42 -16.59 5.71
C LEU A 76 29.27 -16.97 4.48
N VAL A 77 30.38 -16.28 4.27
CA VAL A 77 31.28 -16.46 3.13
C VAL A 77 32.66 -16.86 3.63
N ASP A 78 33.29 -17.80 2.95
CA ASP A 78 34.64 -18.26 3.28
C ASP A 78 35.74 -17.35 2.67
N PRO A 79 37.03 -17.56 3.01
CA PRO A 79 38.14 -16.76 2.47
C PRO A 79 38.33 -16.86 0.94
N SER A 80 37.67 -17.81 0.28
CA SER A 80 37.71 -18.00 -1.18
C SER A 80 36.51 -17.38 -1.90
N ASP A 81 35.67 -16.65 -1.17
CA ASP A 81 34.47 -15.96 -1.65
C ASP A 81 33.26 -16.87 -1.95
N GLU A 82 33.26 -18.11 -1.45
CA GLU A 82 32.13 -19.03 -1.60
C GLU A 82 31.15 -18.92 -0.42
N VAL A 83 29.85 -18.95 -0.73
CA VAL A 83 28.77 -18.92 0.29
C VAL A 83 28.72 -20.28 1.00
N VAL A 84 28.96 -20.26 2.30
CA VAL A 84 28.99 -21.45 3.17
C VAL A 84 27.61 -21.73 3.75
N SER A 85 26.91 -20.68 4.17
CA SER A 85 25.57 -20.76 4.77
C SER A 85 24.82 -19.45 4.52
N SER A 86 23.50 -19.50 4.49
CA SER A 86 22.66 -18.32 4.29
C SER A 86 21.36 -18.42 5.06
N THR A 87 20.89 -17.31 5.58
CA THR A 87 19.64 -17.20 6.32
C THR A 87 18.98 -15.84 6.05
N ARG A 88 17.81 -15.62 6.64
CA ARG A 88 17.12 -14.33 6.63
C ARG A 88 16.83 -13.91 8.06
N THR A 89 16.87 -12.60 8.31
CA THR A 89 16.45 -12.08 9.61
C THR A 89 14.95 -12.25 9.82
N ASP A 90 14.53 -12.47 11.07
CA ASP A 90 13.12 -12.47 11.46
C ASP A 90 12.56 -11.04 11.56
N ARG A 91 11.30 -10.89 12.01
CA ARG A 91 10.63 -9.58 12.15
C ARG A 91 11.35 -8.62 13.12
N ARG A 92 12.20 -9.15 14.00
CA ARG A 92 12.97 -8.43 15.00
C ARG A 92 14.44 -8.27 14.60
N GLY A 93 14.76 -8.59 13.34
CA GLY A 93 16.10 -8.45 12.79
C GLY A 93 17.06 -9.57 13.20
N TRP A 94 16.62 -10.59 13.95
CA TRP A 94 17.48 -11.67 14.41
C TRP A 94 17.70 -12.70 13.32
N PHE A 95 18.91 -13.23 13.24
CA PHE A 95 19.26 -14.32 12.35
C PHE A 95 20.06 -15.39 13.08
N GLU A 96 19.91 -16.63 12.59
CA GLU A 96 20.72 -17.78 12.98
C GLU A 96 21.33 -18.40 11.73
N LEU A 97 22.66 -18.53 11.73
CA LEU A 97 23.44 -19.17 10.67
C LEU A 97 24.08 -20.44 11.23
N ASP A 98 23.70 -21.59 10.70
CA ASP A 98 24.36 -22.86 11.00
C ASP A 98 25.49 -23.11 9.97
N PRO A 99 26.77 -23.10 10.40
CA PRO A 99 27.91 -23.40 9.52
C PRO A 99 28.05 -24.90 9.19
N ALA A 100 27.27 -25.78 9.83
CA ALA A 100 27.30 -27.24 9.62
C ALA A 100 26.48 -27.74 8.42
N VAL A 101 25.61 -26.89 7.87
CA VAL A 101 24.68 -27.26 6.78
C VAL A 101 25.09 -26.55 5.49
N PRO A 102 25.85 -27.20 4.58
CA PRO A 102 26.03 -26.67 3.24
C PRO A 102 24.67 -26.67 2.54
N THR A 103 24.20 -25.48 2.15
CA THR A 103 22.94 -25.34 1.41
C THR A 103 23.16 -25.80 -0.03
N ALA A 104 22.61 -26.97 -0.38
CA ALA A 104 22.42 -27.33 -1.77
C ALA A 104 21.43 -26.35 -2.39
N VAL A 105 21.76 -25.82 -3.56
CA VAL A 105 20.89 -24.95 -4.35
C VAL A 105 19.61 -25.71 -4.69
N GLY A 106 18.48 -25.24 -4.16
CA GLY A 106 17.14 -25.74 -4.47
C GLY A 106 16.69 -26.88 -3.56
N ASP A 107 16.00 -26.55 -2.48
CA ASP A 107 14.72 -27.14 -2.06
C ASP A 107 14.37 -26.64 -0.66
N PHE A 108 13.23 -25.98 -0.55
CA PHE A 108 12.67 -25.51 0.71
C PHE A 108 12.19 -26.70 1.53
N VAL A 109 12.87 -26.99 2.64
CA VAL A 109 12.27 -27.82 3.70
C VAL A 109 11.34 -26.93 4.49
N SER A 110 10.03 -27.10 4.26
CA SER A 110 9.00 -26.61 5.17
C SER A 110 9.20 -27.28 6.54
N THR A 111 9.62 -26.50 7.53
CA THR A 111 9.68 -26.98 8.92
C THR A 111 8.26 -27.12 9.46
N PRO A 112 7.96 -28.22 10.18
CA PRO A 112 6.63 -28.45 10.76
C PRO A 112 6.30 -27.35 11.78
N SER A 113 5.03 -26.94 11.80
CA SER A 113 4.47 -25.85 12.63
C SER A 113 5.14 -25.72 14.01
N THR A 114 6.04 -24.74 14.11
CA THR A 114 6.66 -24.30 15.36
C THR A 114 5.55 -23.79 16.29
N PRO A 115 5.54 -24.17 17.58
CA PRO A 115 4.54 -23.68 18.52
C PRO A 115 4.60 -22.14 18.60
N THR A 116 3.43 -21.50 18.68
CA THR A 116 3.29 -20.03 18.59
C THR A 116 3.62 -19.26 19.87
N ARG A 117 4.04 -19.95 20.94
CA ARG A 117 4.35 -19.32 22.25
C ARG A 117 5.50 -20.04 22.94
N SER A 118 6.31 -19.28 23.68
CA SER A 118 7.33 -19.86 24.55
C SER A 118 6.69 -20.67 25.69
N SER A 119 7.31 -21.79 26.07
CA SER A 119 6.80 -22.63 27.14
C SER A 119 7.92 -23.16 28.03
N LEU A 120 7.60 -23.42 29.29
CA LEU A 120 8.49 -24.03 30.28
C LEU A 120 7.91 -25.40 30.67
N GLY A 121 8.63 -26.47 30.40
CA GLY A 121 8.21 -27.84 30.66
C GLY A 121 8.41 -28.27 32.11
N PRO A 122 7.89 -29.45 32.49
CA PRO A 122 8.10 -30.01 33.83
C PRO A 122 9.56 -30.41 34.02
N ALA A 123 10.14 -30.09 35.19
CA ALA A 123 11.50 -30.48 35.52
C ALA A 123 11.61 -32.01 35.68
N TYR A 124 12.71 -32.61 35.21
CA TYR A 124 12.95 -34.05 35.25
C TYR A 124 14.43 -34.44 35.44
N PRO A 125 14.75 -35.62 36.00
CA PRO A 125 13.82 -36.51 36.71
C PRO A 125 13.25 -35.83 37.96
N ASN A 126 12.08 -36.31 38.42
CA ASN A 126 11.39 -35.85 39.63
C ASN A 126 12.41 -35.59 40.77
N PRO A 127 12.36 -34.46 41.51
CA PRO A 127 13.51 -33.83 42.21
C PRO A 127 13.90 -34.52 43.53
N PHE A 128 13.95 -35.85 43.51
CA PHE A 128 14.57 -36.69 44.53
C PHE A 128 16.08 -36.86 44.30
N ASN A 129 16.62 -36.26 43.24
CA ASN A 129 18.03 -36.31 42.86
C ASN A 129 18.68 -34.93 43.06
N PRO A 130 20.00 -34.84 43.29
CA PRO A 130 20.66 -33.57 43.59
C PRO A 130 20.75 -32.62 42.40
N SER A 131 20.39 -33.04 41.18
CA SER A 131 20.22 -32.15 40.04
C SER A 131 18.96 -32.45 39.23
N VAL A 132 18.34 -31.38 38.72
CA VAL A 132 17.11 -31.42 37.90
C VAL A 132 17.34 -30.71 36.58
N ARG A 133 16.77 -31.24 35.50
CA ARG A 133 16.76 -30.60 34.19
C ARG A 133 15.40 -29.99 33.91
N ILE A 134 15.39 -28.78 33.36
CA ILE A 134 14.20 -27.98 33.12
C ILE A 134 14.14 -27.70 31.61
N PRO A 135 13.32 -28.45 30.86
CA PRO A 135 13.16 -28.19 29.44
C PRO A 135 12.32 -26.94 29.22
N PHE A 136 12.65 -26.17 28.19
CA PHE A 136 11.87 -25.04 27.72
C PHE A 136 11.82 -25.03 26.18
N HIS A 137 10.95 -24.22 25.61
CA HIS A 137 10.83 -24.08 24.16
C HIS A 137 10.57 -22.63 23.78
N LEU A 138 11.26 -22.14 22.76
CA LEU A 138 11.12 -20.78 22.23
C LEU A 138 10.57 -20.82 20.79
N PRO A 139 9.58 -19.98 20.43
CA PRO A 139 9.01 -19.93 19.08
C PRO A 139 9.94 -19.21 18.08
N GLU A 140 10.76 -18.30 18.55
CA GLU A 140 11.71 -17.47 17.81
C GLU A 140 12.94 -17.18 18.70
N ILE A 141 13.99 -16.58 18.13
CA ILE A 141 15.20 -16.20 18.86
C ILE A 141 14.83 -15.10 19.86
N ASP A 142 15.14 -15.29 21.15
CA ASP A 142 14.81 -14.29 22.18
C ASP A 142 15.87 -14.23 23.29
N ARG A 143 15.95 -13.09 23.96
CA ARG A 143 16.71 -12.95 25.21
C ARG A 143 15.87 -13.47 26.36
N ILE A 144 16.40 -14.48 27.06
CA ILE A 144 15.73 -15.10 28.19
C ILE A 144 16.42 -14.76 29.52
N ASP A 145 15.62 -14.74 30.58
CA ASP A 145 16.06 -14.83 31.97
C ASP A 145 15.35 -16.04 32.60
N LEU A 146 16.07 -17.15 32.71
CA LEU A 146 15.62 -18.39 33.31
C LEU A 146 16.28 -18.54 34.68
N ALA A 147 15.49 -18.38 35.74
CA ALA A 147 16.00 -18.40 37.10
C ALA A 147 15.06 -19.13 38.08
N VAL A 148 15.65 -19.63 39.16
CA VAL A 148 14.97 -20.26 40.29
C VAL A 148 14.71 -19.23 41.37
N TYR A 149 13.50 -19.21 41.92
CA TYR A 149 13.04 -18.30 42.96
C TYR A 149 12.51 -19.10 44.15
N ASN A 150 12.71 -18.58 45.37
CA ASN A 150 12.07 -19.14 46.56
C ASN A 150 10.60 -18.72 46.66
N THR A 151 9.85 -19.26 47.62
CA THR A 151 8.45 -18.91 47.86
C THR A 151 8.22 -17.45 48.27
N ALA A 152 9.26 -16.75 48.72
CA ALA A 152 9.23 -15.31 49.01
C ALA A 152 9.51 -14.45 47.76
N GLY A 153 9.69 -15.05 46.58
CA GLY A 153 9.96 -14.36 45.32
C GLY A 153 11.40 -13.85 45.17
N GLN A 154 12.32 -14.25 46.04
CA GLN A 154 13.74 -13.90 45.93
C GLN A 154 14.43 -14.85 44.95
N ARG A 155 15.26 -14.30 44.05
CA ARG A 155 16.08 -15.10 43.12
C ARG A 155 17.11 -15.90 43.91
N VAL A 156 17.12 -17.20 43.67
CA VAL A 156 17.99 -18.19 44.32
C VAL A 156 19.18 -18.53 43.42
N ARG A 157 18.92 -18.70 42.12
CA ARG A 157 19.92 -19.08 41.13
C ARG A 157 19.50 -18.66 39.74
N THR A 158 20.38 -17.99 39.01
CA THR A 158 20.25 -17.83 37.55
C THR A 158 20.70 -19.13 36.89
N LEU A 159 19.82 -19.73 36.07
CA LEU A 159 20.11 -20.98 35.35
C LEU A 159 20.63 -20.70 33.95
N GLN A 160 20.00 -19.76 33.26
CA GLN A 160 20.40 -19.31 31.94
C GLN A 160 19.93 -17.87 31.73
N GLU A 161 20.83 -17.01 31.27
CA GLU A 161 20.54 -15.60 30.97
C GLU A 161 21.29 -15.25 29.68
N GLY A 162 20.58 -14.71 28.68
CA GLY A 162 21.17 -14.39 27.39
C GLY A 162 20.25 -14.68 26.20
N VAL A 163 20.75 -14.45 24.99
CA VAL A 163 20.03 -14.75 23.74
C VAL A 163 20.10 -16.25 23.47
N VAL A 164 18.96 -16.86 23.19
CA VAL A 164 18.83 -18.31 22.95
C VAL A 164 18.11 -18.54 21.62
N PRO A 165 18.57 -19.51 20.79
CA PRO A 165 17.96 -19.79 19.50
C PRO A 165 16.53 -20.34 19.61
N THR A 166 15.83 -20.37 18.49
CA THR A 166 14.48 -20.96 18.41
C THR A 166 14.51 -22.47 18.66
N GLY A 167 13.42 -23.02 19.20
CA GLY A 167 13.26 -24.45 19.44
C GLY A 167 13.44 -24.88 20.90
N PRO A 168 13.68 -26.19 21.15
CA PRO A 168 13.78 -26.73 22.50
C PRO A 168 15.14 -26.42 23.16
N GLY A 169 15.09 -25.95 24.40
CA GLY A 169 16.24 -25.75 25.27
C GLY A 169 16.11 -26.52 26.60
N GLU A 170 17.20 -26.65 27.34
CA GLU A 170 17.21 -27.33 28.63
C GLU A 170 18.23 -26.68 29.58
N ALA A 171 17.83 -26.44 30.83
CA ALA A 171 18.73 -25.92 31.87
C ALA A 171 18.80 -26.86 33.08
N GLU A 172 19.96 -26.99 33.71
CA GLU A 172 20.17 -27.83 34.90
C GLU A 172 20.27 -26.99 36.18
N TRP A 173 19.58 -27.41 37.24
CA TRP A 173 19.75 -26.87 38.58
C TRP A 173 20.20 -27.96 39.54
N ASP A 174 21.32 -27.72 40.24
CA ASP A 174 21.95 -28.66 41.18
C ASP A 174 21.53 -28.43 42.65
N GLY A 175 20.41 -27.72 42.86
CA GLY A 175 19.89 -27.42 44.19
C GLY A 175 20.75 -26.43 44.99
N ARG A 176 21.62 -25.65 44.34
CA ARG A 176 22.45 -24.62 45.00
C ARG A 176 22.02 -23.20 44.64
N ASP A 177 22.32 -22.26 45.53
CA ASP A 177 22.13 -20.84 45.28
C ASP A 177 23.28 -20.25 44.43
N GLU A 178 23.18 -18.96 44.12
CA GLU A 178 24.19 -18.21 43.35
C GLU A 178 25.60 -18.28 43.99
N ALA A 179 25.66 -18.37 45.33
CA ALA A 179 26.90 -18.48 46.11
C ALA A 179 27.40 -19.94 46.25
N GLY A 180 26.76 -20.91 45.60
CA GLY A 180 27.12 -22.33 45.65
C GLY A 180 26.74 -23.04 46.95
N ARG A 181 25.96 -22.39 47.83
CA ARG A 181 25.43 -22.99 49.06
C ARG A 181 24.21 -23.83 48.73
N GLY A 182 24.00 -24.91 49.47
CA GLY A 182 22.81 -25.75 49.29
C GLY A 182 21.53 -24.94 49.56
N ALA A 183 20.57 -25.00 48.64
CA ALA A 183 19.25 -24.44 48.84
C ALA A 183 18.52 -25.26 49.93
N ALA A 184 17.66 -24.60 50.71
CA ALA A 184 16.89 -25.25 51.76
C ALA A 184 15.88 -26.25 51.17
N ALA A 185 15.53 -27.28 51.92
CA ALA A 185 14.40 -28.12 51.55
C ALA A 185 13.12 -27.26 51.46
N GLY A 186 12.41 -27.33 50.35
CA GLY A 186 11.26 -26.48 50.09
C GLY A 186 10.82 -26.44 48.63
N VAL A 187 9.74 -25.72 48.36
CA VAL A 187 9.23 -25.50 47.01
C VAL A 187 9.89 -24.25 46.42
N TYR A 188 10.33 -24.37 45.17
CA TYR A 188 10.91 -23.29 44.39
C TYR A 188 10.08 -23.09 43.11
N VAL A 189 10.12 -21.87 42.58
CA VAL A 189 9.48 -21.50 41.33
C VAL A 189 10.58 -21.23 40.32
N VAL A 190 10.60 -21.96 39.23
CA VAL A 190 11.42 -21.62 38.06
C VAL A 190 10.62 -20.68 37.19
N ARG A 191 11.22 -19.57 36.78
CA ARG A 191 10.61 -18.58 35.89
C ARG A 191 11.47 -18.45 34.65
N LEU A 192 10.84 -18.61 33.49
CA LEU A 192 11.37 -18.23 32.19
C LEU A 192 10.72 -16.90 31.81
N GLN A 193 11.51 -15.84 31.76
CA GLN A 193 11.08 -14.56 31.24
C GLN A 193 11.67 -14.36 29.85
N THR A 194 10.81 -14.00 28.90
CA THR A 194 11.12 -13.67 27.49
C THR A 194 10.74 -12.21 27.25
N SER A 195 10.98 -11.67 26.06
CA SER A 195 10.57 -10.30 25.71
C SER A 195 9.05 -10.08 25.76
N GLU A 196 8.25 -11.12 25.46
CA GLU A 196 6.79 -11.01 25.35
C GLU A 196 6.01 -11.74 26.44
N SER A 197 6.64 -12.69 27.14
CA SER A 197 5.92 -13.54 28.07
C SER A 197 6.76 -13.99 29.26
N THR A 198 6.07 -14.39 30.32
CA THR A 198 6.67 -15.01 31.50
C THR A 198 5.97 -16.33 31.77
N SER A 199 6.74 -17.43 31.76
CA SER A 199 6.28 -18.77 32.11
C SER A 199 6.89 -19.21 33.43
N THR A 200 6.14 -19.97 34.24
CA THR A 200 6.65 -20.50 35.51
C THR A 200 6.32 -21.97 35.69
N THR A 201 7.22 -22.70 36.35
CA THR A 201 6.96 -24.07 36.80
C THR A 201 7.45 -24.23 38.24
N ARG A 202 6.93 -25.23 38.96
CA ARG A 202 7.27 -25.49 40.36
C ARG A 202 8.17 -26.70 40.47
N ILE A 203 9.14 -26.63 41.37
CA ILE A 203 10.03 -27.72 41.73
C ILE A 203 10.12 -27.83 43.25
N ALA A 204 10.36 -29.03 43.78
CA ALA A 204 10.47 -29.26 45.22
C ALA A 204 11.82 -29.88 45.56
N LEU A 205 12.52 -29.35 46.55
CA LEU A 205 13.77 -29.92 47.06
C LEU A 205 13.48 -30.57 48.43
N LEU A 206 13.75 -31.86 48.59
CA LEU A 206 13.36 -32.61 49.80
C LEU A 206 14.44 -32.60 50.89
N ASP A 207 15.72 -32.57 50.52
CA ASP A 207 16.85 -32.53 51.45
C ASP A 207 17.78 -31.35 51.11
N GLY A 208 18.09 -30.51 52.10
CA GLY A 208 19.08 -29.44 51.91
C GLY A 208 20.44 -30.05 51.57
N VAL A 209 21.09 -29.57 50.51
CA VAL A 209 22.36 -30.14 50.02
C VAL A 209 23.46 -29.92 51.07
N THR A 210 23.70 -30.94 51.90
CA THR A 210 24.83 -30.97 52.84
C THR A 210 26.12 -31.27 52.08
N SER A 211 27.18 -30.54 52.42
CA SER A 211 28.46 -30.52 51.70
C SER A 211 29.12 -31.90 51.61
N LYS A 212 29.00 -32.54 50.44
CA LYS A 212 29.99 -33.52 49.96
C LYS A 212 30.41 -33.19 48.54
N ALA A 213 31.71 -33.09 48.36
CA ALA A 213 32.38 -32.76 47.11
C ALA A 213 31.99 -33.75 46.00
N GLY A 214 31.18 -33.28 45.06
CA GLY A 214 30.87 -33.94 43.80
C GLY A 214 31.86 -33.50 42.73
N ARG A 215 32.54 -34.49 42.16
CA ARG A 215 33.54 -34.47 41.09
C ARG A 215 33.13 -33.55 39.92
N ARG A 216 33.99 -32.59 39.54
CA ARG A 216 33.89 -31.91 38.22
C ARG A 216 34.00 -32.98 37.14
N VAL A 217 32.92 -33.23 36.43
CA VAL A 217 32.97 -33.85 35.11
C VAL A 217 33.14 -32.68 34.14
N GLY A 218 34.36 -32.50 33.65
CA GLY A 218 34.58 -31.63 32.51
C GLY A 218 33.86 -32.23 31.32
N GLY A 219 32.75 -31.61 30.92
CA GLY A 219 32.19 -31.81 29.59
C GLY A 219 33.19 -31.27 28.59
N VAL A 220 33.90 -32.17 27.92
CA VAL A 220 34.67 -31.84 26.72
C VAL A 220 33.63 -31.61 25.62
N LEU A 221 33.44 -30.36 25.24
CA LEU A 221 32.74 -30.03 24.00
C LEU A 221 33.51 -30.65 22.82
N PRO A 222 32.84 -31.23 21.81
CA PRO A 222 33.49 -31.69 20.59
C PRO A 222 34.24 -30.52 19.93
N ARG A 223 35.47 -30.76 19.51
CA ARG A 223 36.28 -29.79 18.76
C ARG A 223 35.78 -29.69 17.31
N GLY A 224 35.30 -28.51 16.92
CA GLY A 224 34.97 -28.05 15.57
C GLY A 224 35.20 -26.53 15.52
N ILE A 225 35.53 -25.98 14.34
CA ILE A 225 36.04 -24.60 14.07
C ILE A 225 36.46 -23.84 15.34
N THR A 226 37.75 -23.89 15.67
CA THR A 226 38.29 -23.16 16.83
C THR A 226 38.45 -21.65 16.59
N SER A 227 38.21 -21.16 15.38
CA SER A 227 38.30 -19.75 15.00
C SER A 227 37.60 -19.47 13.67
N TYR A 228 36.87 -18.35 13.58
CA TYR A 228 36.26 -17.86 12.34
C TYR A 228 37.24 -17.02 11.48
N ASP A 229 38.54 -17.07 11.78
CA ASP A 229 39.56 -16.25 11.11
C ASP A 229 39.51 -16.40 9.57
N GLY A 230 39.23 -15.30 8.89
CA GLY A 230 39.05 -15.22 7.43
C GLY A 230 37.63 -15.40 6.89
N TYR A 231 36.64 -15.82 7.71
CA TYR A 231 35.23 -15.85 7.32
C TYR A 231 34.60 -14.46 7.42
N GLN A 232 33.60 -14.20 6.57
CA GLN A 232 32.90 -12.92 6.50
C GLN A 232 31.39 -13.11 6.52
N LEU A 233 30.68 -12.27 7.27
CA LEU A 233 29.24 -12.08 7.06
C LEU A 233 29.04 -11.05 5.95
N ARG A 234 28.30 -11.44 4.91
CA ARG A 234 27.74 -10.54 3.91
C ARG A 234 26.25 -10.36 4.18
N ILE A 235 25.87 -9.10 4.33
CA ILE A 235 24.47 -8.69 4.40
C ILE A 235 24.10 -8.17 3.02
N ASP A 236 23.25 -8.91 2.32
CA ASP A 236 22.83 -8.58 0.96
C ASP A 236 21.41 -8.01 0.98
N GLY A 237 21.29 -6.78 0.48
CA GLY A 237 20.02 -6.08 0.31
C GLY A 237 20.31 -4.62 0.01
N ALA A 238 20.30 -4.27 -1.27
CA ALA A 238 20.61 -2.91 -1.68
C ALA A 238 19.64 -1.88 -1.09
N GLY A 239 20.18 -0.70 -0.88
CA GLY A 239 19.63 0.26 0.08
C GLY A 239 20.22 0.11 1.48
N THR A 240 21.13 -0.86 1.70
CA THR A 240 22.10 -0.80 2.80
C THR A 240 23.52 -0.85 2.28
N ALA A 241 24.43 -0.04 2.83
CA ALA A 241 25.84 -0.08 2.44
C ALA A 241 26.40 -1.51 2.68
N PRO A 242 27.05 -2.15 1.68
CA PRO A 242 27.55 -3.51 1.83
C PRO A 242 28.50 -3.60 3.02
N ARG A 243 28.07 -4.27 4.09
CA ARG A 243 28.88 -4.44 5.30
C ARG A 243 29.43 -5.85 5.33
N GLN A 244 30.75 -5.95 5.21
CA GLN A 244 31.49 -7.17 5.53
C GLN A 244 31.89 -7.10 7.00
N VAL A 245 31.40 -8.05 7.79
CA VAL A 245 31.86 -8.20 9.18
C VAL A 245 32.84 -9.37 9.22
N LEU A 246 34.10 -9.05 9.49
CA LEU A 246 35.14 -10.06 9.75
C LEU A 246 34.84 -10.70 11.11
N LEU A 247 34.72 -12.03 11.12
CA LEU A 247 34.46 -12.79 12.33
C LEU A 247 35.81 -13.22 12.96
N GLN A 248 36.05 -12.86 14.23
CA GLN A 248 37.22 -13.35 14.98
C GLN A 248 36.81 -14.44 15.99
N GLU A 249 35.75 -14.20 16.77
CA GLU A 249 35.15 -15.17 17.71
C GLU A 249 33.61 -15.16 17.66
N ALA A 250 32.94 -16.24 18.09
CA ALA A 250 31.46 -16.33 18.14
C ALA A 250 30.83 -15.30 19.11
N SER A 251 31.59 -14.89 20.13
CA SER A 251 31.16 -13.96 21.19
C SER A 251 31.11 -12.49 20.78
N ASP A 252 31.58 -12.13 19.58
CA ASP A 252 31.59 -10.74 19.09
C ASP A 252 30.27 -10.32 18.41
N MET A 253 29.28 -11.22 18.32
CA MET A 253 28.02 -10.97 17.62
C MET A 253 27.07 -10.08 18.45
N GLN A 254 27.19 -8.77 18.23
CA GLN A 254 26.28 -7.71 18.69
C GLN A 254 25.31 -7.29 17.58
N ASP A 255 24.47 -6.29 17.87
CA ASP A 255 23.64 -5.61 16.86
C ASP A 255 24.52 -5.13 15.69
N ILE A 256 24.35 -5.75 14.52
CA ILE A 256 25.00 -5.36 13.28
C ILE A 256 24.20 -4.20 12.69
N VAL A 257 24.71 -2.99 12.93
CA VAL A 257 24.12 -1.76 12.41
C VAL A 257 24.34 -1.66 10.90
N VAL A 258 23.28 -1.49 10.12
CA VAL A 258 23.34 -1.22 8.68
C VAL A 258 22.75 0.16 8.41
N GLN A 259 23.37 0.92 7.51
CA GLN A 259 22.89 2.25 7.15
C GLN A 259 21.89 2.13 6.01
N ALA A 260 20.72 2.76 6.10
CA ALA A 260 19.94 3.06 4.91
C ALA A 260 20.81 3.96 4.02
N ASP A 261 21.22 3.44 2.87
CA ASP A 261 22.23 4.07 2.03
C ASP A 261 21.65 5.35 1.40
N VAL A 262 22.49 6.36 1.24
CA VAL A 262 22.16 7.62 0.58
C VAL A 262 23.09 7.76 -0.60
N ALA A 263 22.54 7.55 -1.79
CA ALA A 263 23.28 7.70 -3.02
C ALA A 263 22.91 9.04 -3.67
N THR A 264 23.91 9.86 -3.98
CA THR A 264 23.69 11.01 -4.87
C THR A 264 23.93 10.56 -6.30
N ARG A 265 22.90 10.67 -7.14
CA ARG A 265 23.00 10.37 -8.56
C ARG A 265 23.13 11.66 -9.34
N THR A 266 24.21 11.79 -10.10
CA THR A 266 24.39 12.90 -11.04
C THR A 266 23.42 12.73 -12.20
N LEU A 267 22.60 13.75 -12.44
CA LEU A 267 21.80 13.89 -13.64
C LEU A 267 22.67 14.43 -14.79
N PRO A 268 22.23 14.28 -16.06
CA PRO A 268 22.83 15.02 -17.15
C PRO A 268 22.84 16.54 -16.87
N GLU A 269 23.80 17.27 -17.45
CA GLU A 269 23.97 18.74 -17.29
C GLU A 269 24.18 19.23 -15.83
N ASP A 270 24.96 18.49 -15.05
CA ASP A 270 25.43 18.84 -13.69
C ASP A 270 24.32 18.90 -12.59
N GLY A 271 23.12 18.41 -12.88
CA GLY A 271 22.09 18.18 -11.85
C GLY A 271 22.41 17.00 -10.93
N ALA A 272 21.70 16.86 -9.82
CA ALA A 272 21.84 15.70 -8.93
C ALA A 272 20.54 15.38 -8.19
N VAL A 273 20.25 14.09 -8.03
CA VAL A 273 19.11 13.58 -7.25
C VAL A 273 19.63 12.75 -6.08
N THR A 274 19.10 13.01 -4.89
CA THR A 274 19.33 12.17 -3.71
C THR A 274 18.43 10.95 -3.78
N MET A 275 19.03 9.77 -3.70
CA MET A 275 18.36 8.48 -3.68
C MET A 275 18.51 7.85 -2.29
N ARG A 276 17.40 7.40 -1.72
CA ARG A 276 17.34 6.74 -0.41
C ARG A 276 17.18 5.24 -0.60
N GLY A 277 17.99 4.49 0.14
CA GLY A 277 18.00 3.03 0.10
C GLY A 277 16.83 2.41 0.86
N VAL A 278 16.13 1.47 0.22
CA VAL A 278 15.14 0.61 0.86
C VAL A 278 15.68 -0.82 0.94
N PRO A 279 16.00 -1.33 2.14
CA PRO A 279 16.60 -2.65 2.31
C PRO A 279 15.73 -3.77 1.75
N ALA A 280 16.37 -4.84 1.24
CA ALA A 280 15.67 -6.06 0.86
C ALA A 280 14.93 -6.66 2.07
N GLY A 281 13.75 -7.23 1.85
CA GLY A 281 12.93 -7.78 2.94
C GLY A 281 11.46 -7.89 2.59
N SER A 282 10.71 -8.59 3.43
CA SER A 282 9.27 -8.73 3.30
C SER A 282 8.54 -7.61 4.04
N PHE A 283 7.39 -7.21 3.52
CA PHE A 283 6.48 -6.27 4.17
C PHE A 283 5.02 -6.68 3.86
N PRO A 284 4.06 -6.33 4.73
CA PRO A 284 2.65 -6.55 4.43
C PRO A 284 2.18 -5.50 3.41
N MET A 285 1.84 -5.94 2.21
CA MET A 285 1.29 -5.11 1.13
C MET A 285 -0.23 -5.15 1.16
N GLY A 286 -0.87 -4.00 0.95
CA GLY A 286 -2.33 -3.86 0.93
C GLY A 286 -2.99 -3.75 2.29
N SER A 287 -4.32 -3.73 2.27
CA SER A 287 -5.16 -3.38 3.41
C SER A 287 -6.55 -4.00 3.28
N THR A 288 -7.37 -3.87 4.33
CA THR A 288 -8.76 -4.31 4.32
C THR A 288 -9.75 -3.15 4.14
N ARG A 289 -9.30 -1.93 3.83
CA ARG A 289 -10.20 -0.78 3.73
C ARG A 289 -10.98 -0.78 2.41
N TYR A 290 -10.28 -0.86 1.28
CA TYR A 290 -10.90 -0.87 -0.05
C TYR A 290 -10.72 -2.22 -0.76
N ASP A 291 -11.57 -2.50 -1.74
CA ASP A 291 -11.59 -3.78 -2.45
C ASP A 291 -10.38 -3.97 -3.36
N ASP A 292 -9.85 -2.89 -3.94
CA ASP A 292 -8.63 -2.88 -4.73
C ASP A 292 -7.36 -3.04 -3.88
N GLU A 293 -7.42 -2.77 -2.58
CA GLU A 293 -6.31 -3.00 -1.63
C GLU A 293 -6.28 -4.42 -1.07
N ARG A 294 -7.28 -5.26 -1.40
CA ARG A 294 -7.45 -6.61 -0.84
C ARG A 294 -6.91 -7.71 -1.76
N PRO A 295 -6.45 -8.83 -1.18
CA PRO A 295 -6.21 -9.04 0.25
C PRO A 295 -4.87 -8.41 0.70
N PRO A 296 -4.73 -8.03 1.98
CA PRO A 296 -3.41 -7.87 2.56
C PRO A 296 -2.60 -9.16 2.41
N HIS A 297 -1.37 -9.08 1.94
CA HIS A 297 -0.49 -10.22 1.68
C HIS A 297 0.98 -9.85 1.93
N ASP A 298 1.80 -10.82 2.32
CA ASP A 298 3.23 -10.60 2.52
C ASP A 298 3.96 -10.61 1.17
N VAL A 299 4.74 -9.55 0.90
CA VAL A 299 5.54 -9.41 -0.33
C VAL A 299 7.00 -9.26 0.04
N TYR A 300 7.87 -10.06 -0.57
CA TYR A 300 9.32 -9.91 -0.51
C TYR A 300 9.83 -9.04 -1.65
N LEU A 301 10.56 -7.98 -1.31
CA LEU A 301 11.29 -7.17 -2.27
C LEU A 301 12.80 -7.34 -2.11
N ALA A 302 13.49 -7.39 -3.24
CA ALA A 302 14.91 -7.09 -3.32
C ALA A 302 15.17 -5.66 -2.83
N GLY A 303 16.43 -5.36 -2.56
CA GLY A 303 16.83 -4.03 -2.16
C GLY A 303 16.85 -3.08 -3.36
N PHE A 304 16.44 -1.83 -3.16
CA PHE A 304 16.34 -0.85 -4.23
C PHE A 304 16.61 0.57 -3.68
N TYR A 305 16.69 1.53 -4.58
CA TYR A 305 16.73 2.94 -4.25
C TYR A 305 15.47 3.63 -4.76
N LEU A 306 14.92 4.54 -3.98
CA LEU A 306 13.85 5.43 -4.40
C LEU A 306 14.30 6.88 -4.17
N ALA A 307 13.96 7.78 -5.08
CA ALA A 307 14.32 9.18 -4.95
C ALA A 307 13.75 9.75 -3.64
N GLU A 308 14.55 10.55 -2.94
CA GLU A 308 14.20 11.13 -1.65
C GLU A 308 12.91 11.95 -1.70
N ARG A 309 12.69 12.63 -2.82
CA ARG A 309 11.55 13.51 -3.10
C ARG A 309 11.05 13.31 -4.54
N GLU A 310 9.90 13.88 -4.84
CA GLU A 310 9.36 14.00 -6.19
C GLU A 310 10.32 14.81 -7.08
N VAL A 311 10.24 14.55 -8.38
CA VAL A 311 10.96 15.30 -9.42
C VAL A 311 10.43 16.72 -9.45
N THR A 312 11.31 17.73 -9.38
CA THR A 312 10.88 19.13 -9.44
C THR A 312 10.75 19.65 -10.86
N VAL A 313 10.03 20.76 -11.02
CA VAL A 313 9.95 21.49 -12.30
C VAL A 313 11.35 21.84 -12.82
N ALA A 314 12.25 22.33 -11.96
CA ALA A 314 13.61 22.67 -12.37
C ALA A 314 14.41 21.46 -12.90
N GLU A 315 14.24 20.29 -12.30
CA GLU A 315 14.92 19.07 -12.76
C GLU A 315 14.32 18.56 -14.08
N TYR A 316 13.00 18.60 -14.20
CA TYR A 316 12.31 18.22 -15.43
C TYR A 316 12.66 19.16 -16.61
N ASP A 317 12.79 20.46 -16.35
CA ASP A 317 13.20 21.46 -17.36
C ASP A 317 14.58 21.14 -17.97
N VAL A 318 15.52 20.58 -17.19
CA VAL A 318 16.81 20.11 -17.74
C VAL A 318 16.60 18.98 -18.76
N CYS A 319 15.68 18.05 -18.50
CA CYS A 319 15.32 17.00 -19.45
C CYS A 319 14.71 17.57 -20.73
N VAL A 320 13.84 18.58 -20.61
CA VAL A 320 13.22 19.26 -21.76
C VAL A 320 14.28 20.00 -22.59
N ARG A 321 15.13 20.81 -21.96
CA ARG A 321 16.18 21.59 -22.65
C ARG A 321 17.22 20.73 -23.34
N SER A 322 17.54 19.56 -22.78
CA SER A 322 18.43 18.57 -23.40
C SER A 322 17.76 17.73 -24.51
N GLY A 323 16.46 17.90 -24.72
CA GLY A 323 15.68 17.16 -25.73
C GLY A 323 15.34 15.72 -25.34
N GLY A 324 15.51 15.36 -24.07
CA GLY A 324 15.16 14.04 -23.52
C GLY A 324 13.68 13.87 -23.20
N CYS A 325 12.98 14.96 -22.87
CA CYS A 325 11.57 14.98 -22.47
C CYS A 325 10.76 15.96 -23.32
N ALA A 326 9.46 15.69 -23.44
CA ALA A 326 8.51 16.70 -23.91
C ALA A 326 8.19 17.70 -22.78
N ALA A 327 7.84 18.93 -23.13
CA ALA A 327 7.42 19.92 -22.14
C ALA A 327 6.18 19.42 -21.39
N PRO A 328 6.10 19.63 -20.05
CA PRO A 328 4.90 19.30 -19.29
C PRO A 328 3.72 20.12 -19.83
N ALA A 329 2.49 19.67 -19.56
CA ALA A 329 1.33 20.42 -20.01
C ALA A 329 1.15 21.70 -19.18
N SER A 330 0.60 22.74 -19.78
CA SER A 330 0.31 24.03 -19.13
C SER A 330 -1.16 24.10 -18.68
N GLY A 331 -1.47 24.99 -17.74
CA GLY A 331 -2.83 25.28 -17.27
C GLY A 331 -2.80 25.92 -15.89
N SER A 332 -3.93 26.46 -15.42
CA SER A 332 -4.00 27.19 -14.15
C SER A 332 -3.66 26.35 -12.91
N THR A 333 -3.66 25.02 -13.03
CA THR A 333 -3.35 24.06 -11.97
C THR A 333 -2.04 23.31 -12.22
N CYS A 334 -1.33 23.60 -13.30
CA CYS A 334 -0.03 23.01 -13.63
C CYS A 334 1.09 23.94 -13.15
N ASN A 335 2.11 23.37 -12.51
CA ASN A 335 3.29 24.09 -12.08
C ASN A 335 4.13 24.48 -13.30
N GLU A 336 4.56 25.73 -13.34
CA GLU A 336 5.37 26.27 -14.42
C GLU A 336 6.81 26.55 -13.96
N VAL A 337 7.65 27.06 -14.86
CA VAL A 337 9.09 27.26 -14.61
C VAL A 337 9.37 28.13 -13.38
N ASP A 338 8.44 29.03 -13.03
CA ASP A 338 8.55 29.89 -11.85
C ASP A 338 8.34 29.11 -10.53
N ASP A 339 7.77 27.91 -10.58
CA ASP A 339 7.56 26.97 -9.46
C ASP A 339 8.70 25.94 -9.38
N ALA A 340 9.95 26.41 -9.51
CA ALA A 340 11.14 25.60 -9.74
C ALA A 340 11.39 24.46 -8.72
N ASP A 341 10.99 24.64 -7.47
CA ASP A 341 11.12 23.70 -6.35
C ASP A 341 9.84 22.93 -6.01
N HIS A 342 8.76 23.14 -6.77
CA HIS A 342 7.55 22.33 -6.69
C HIS A 342 7.69 21.04 -7.51
N PRO A 343 6.93 19.97 -7.20
CA PRO A 343 6.93 18.76 -8.02
C PRO A 343 6.44 19.08 -9.43
N VAL A 344 7.05 18.48 -10.46
CA VAL A 344 6.46 18.54 -11.80
C VAL A 344 5.13 17.76 -11.79
N ASN A 345 4.05 18.42 -12.23
CA ASN A 345 2.71 17.85 -12.37
C ASN A 345 2.21 18.06 -13.82
N CYS A 346 0.98 17.65 -14.12
CA CYS A 346 0.45 17.68 -15.49
C CYS A 346 1.38 16.96 -16.47
N VAL A 347 1.78 15.74 -16.09
CA VAL A 347 2.64 14.82 -16.85
C VAL A 347 1.95 13.47 -17.01
N SER A 348 2.04 12.90 -18.20
CA SER A 348 1.53 11.57 -18.47
C SER A 348 2.46 10.48 -17.93
N TRP A 349 1.98 9.24 -17.88
CA TRP A 349 2.83 8.10 -17.52
C TRP A 349 4.02 7.96 -18.50
N TYR A 350 3.81 8.28 -19.78
CA TYR A 350 4.89 8.26 -20.78
C TYR A 350 5.94 9.34 -20.55
N ASP A 351 5.52 10.54 -20.16
CA ASP A 351 6.44 11.61 -19.75
C ASP A 351 7.28 11.19 -18.53
N ALA A 352 6.65 10.51 -17.57
CA ALA A 352 7.30 9.98 -16.37
C ALA A 352 8.34 8.90 -16.71
N VAL A 353 8.00 7.97 -17.60
CA VAL A 353 8.93 6.95 -18.12
C VAL A 353 10.10 7.59 -18.86
N ASP A 354 9.84 8.62 -19.67
CA ASP A 354 10.88 9.31 -20.43
C ASP A 354 11.86 10.06 -19.52
N TYR A 355 11.36 10.76 -18.50
CA TYR A 355 12.20 11.45 -17.52
C TYR A 355 13.06 10.50 -16.70
N CYS A 356 12.45 9.45 -16.12
CA CYS A 356 13.22 8.48 -15.34
C CYS A 356 14.22 7.74 -16.24
N GLY A 357 13.85 7.38 -17.46
CA GLY A 357 14.77 6.76 -18.42
C GLY A 357 15.94 7.68 -18.82
N TRP A 358 15.67 8.96 -19.07
CA TRP A 358 16.69 9.97 -19.40
C TRP A 358 17.69 10.20 -18.26
N SER A 359 17.22 10.19 -17.00
CA SER A 359 18.08 10.26 -15.81
C SER A 359 18.81 8.94 -15.50
N GLY A 360 18.59 7.90 -16.30
CA GLY A 360 19.15 6.56 -16.15
C GLY A 360 18.53 5.76 -14.98
N LEU A 361 17.37 6.19 -14.51
CA LEU A 361 16.52 5.59 -13.49
C LEU A 361 15.33 4.86 -14.15
N ARG A 362 14.36 4.43 -13.34
CA ARG A 362 13.05 3.93 -13.78
C ARG A 362 11.94 4.44 -12.87
N LEU A 363 10.68 4.18 -13.21
CA LEU A 363 9.59 4.31 -12.24
C LEU A 363 9.71 3.19 -11.18
N PRO A 364 9.29 3.45 -9.92
CA PRO A 364 9.12 2.40 -8.93
C PRO A 364 8.01 1.46 -9.34
N THR A 365 8.09 0.21 -8.89
CA THR A 365 6.93 -0.68 -8.88
C THR A 365 5.95 -0.25 -7.79
N GLU A 366 4.69 -0.63 -7.91
CA GLU A 366 3.67 -0.36 -6.88
C GLU A 366 4.10 -0.92 -5.51
N ALA A 367 4.70 -2.12 -5.49
CA ALA A 367 5.19 -2.75 -4.27
C ALA A 367 6.39 -2.03 -3.66
N GLU A 368 7.35 -1.60 -4.49
CA GLU A 368 8.50 -0.81 -4.03
C GLU A 368 8.06 0.50 -3.39
N TRP A 369 7.14 1.21 -4.04
CA TRP A 369 6.59 2.45 -3.50
C TRP A 369 5.92 2.20 -2.14
N GLU A 370 5.04 1.19 -2.04
CA GLU A 370 4.31 0.92 -0.80
C GLU A 370 5.27 0.52 0.33
N LYS A 371 6.29 -0.29 0.05
CA LYS A 371 7.30 -0.63 1.06
C LYS A 371 8.07 0.59 1.52
N ALA A 372 8.45 1.49 0.62
CA ALA A 372 9.18 2.71 0.97
C ALA A 372 8.37 3.61 1.92
N ALA A 373 7.05 3.65 1.74
CA ALA A 373 6.11 4.37 2.59
C ALA A 373 5.84 3.65 3.91
N ARG A 374 5.60 2.34 3.89
CA ARG A 374 5.11 1.60 5.07
C ARG A 374 6.20 1.07 5.98
N GLY A 375 7.40 0.85 5.44
CA GLY A 375 8.42 0.07 6.12
C GLY A 375 8.04 -1.40 6.24
N SER A 376 8.95 -2.22 6.71
CA SER A 376 8.73 -3.66 6.87
C SER A 376 7.73 -4.01 7.96
N GLU A 377 7.45 -3.07 8.88
CA GLU A 377 6.46 -3.17 9.94
C GLU A 377 5.02 -2.91 9.47
N GLY A 378 4.84 -2.39 8.25
CA GLY A 378 3.52 -2.14 7.68
C GLY A 378 2.78 -0.95 8.27
N ARG A 379 3.44 0.21 8.43
CA ARG A 379 2.80 1.46 8.89
C ARG A 379 1.55 1.80 8.09
N VAL A 380 0.62 2.52 8.69
CA VAL A 380 -0.62 2.95 8.02
C VAL A 380 -0.34 4.17 7.13
N TYR A 381 0.48 5.10 7.63
CA TYR A 381 0.99 6.30 6.96
C TYR A 381 2.52 6.28 6.98
N PRO A 382 3.21 7.06 6.13
CA PRO A 382 4.67 7.11 6.15
C PRO A 382 5.28 7.39 7.55
N TRP A 383 4.65 8.30 8.30
CA TRP A 383 5.07 8.68 9.65
C TRP A 383 4.58 7.75 10.76
N GLY A 384 3.72 6.77 10.50
CA GLY A 384 3.27 5.81 11.51
C GLY A 384 1.80 5.40 11.41
N LYS A 385 1.11 5.35 12.56
CA LYS A 385 -0.29 4.89 12.66
C LYS A 385 -1.28 6.01 12.92
N THR A 386 -0.79 7.16 13.35
CA THR A 386 -1.64 8.31 13.65
C THR A 386 -2.16 8.86 12.32
N PRO A 387 -3.49 8.88 12.11
CA PRO A 387 -4.04 9.57 10.95
C PRO A 387 -3.61 11.04 10.98
N PRO A 388 -3.49 11.69 9.82
CA PRO A 388 -3.42 13.14 9.82
C PRO A 388 -4.61 13.64 10.66
N GLY A 389 -4.30 14.35 11.75
CA GLY A 389 -5.31 14.78 12.71
C GLY A 389 -6.42 15.55 12.00
N GLY A 390 -7.69 15.18 12.27
CA GLY A 390 -8.84 15.81 11.63
C GLY A 390 -8.74 17.33 11.71
N ALA A 391 -9.06 18.03 10.62
CA ALA A 391 -8.95 19.47 10.55
C ALA A 391 -7.57 20.06 10.92
N GLY A 392 -6.50 19.62 10.28
CA GLY A 392 -5.28 20.43 10.21
C GLY A 392 -3.99 19.86 10.80
N ASP A 393 -3.68 18.59 10.60
CA ASP A 393 -2.28 18.12 10.74
C ASP A 393 -1.45 18.43 9.49
N CYS A 394 -1.27 19.73 9.26
CA CYS A 394 -0.58 20.28 8.10
C CYS A 394 0.94 20.22 8.22
N GLU A 395 1.46 19.61 9.27
CA GLU A 395 2.89 19.45 9.50
C GLU A 395 3.44 18.24 8.71
N ARG A 396 2.58 17.26 8.39
CA ARG A 396 2.99 15.96 7.84
C ARG A 396 2.68 15.72 6.37
N ALA A 397 1.73 16.45 5.77
CA ALA A 397 1.34 16.24 4.38
C ALA A 397 0.79 17.53 3.74
N VAL A 398 0.81 17.58 2.40
CA VAL A 398 0.25 18.66 1.58
C VAL A 398 -1.08 18.21 1.01
N MET A 399 -2.17 18.91 1.33
CA MET A 399 -3.55 18.51 1.03
C MET A 399 -4.50 19.72 1.04
N MET A 400 -5.55 19.67 0.20
CA MET A 400 -6.51 20.76 -0.04
C MET A 400 -7.27 21.13 1.23
N ALA A 401 -7.61 22.40 1.35
CA ALA A 401 -8.61 22.87 2.29
C ALA A 401 -10.01 22.40 1.85
N ALA A 402 -10.47 21.24 2.31
CA ALA A 402 -11.85 20.82 2.07
C ALA A 402 -12.82 21.93 2.52
N GLY A 403 -13.87 22.18 1.72
CA GLY A 403 -14.88 23.24 1.85
C GLY A 403 -15.74 23.23 3.14
N LEU A 404 -15.30 22.52 4.18
CA LEU A 404 -15.88 22.47 5.52
C LEU A 404 -14.86 22.77 6.63
N GLY A 405 -13.68 23.33 6.30
CA GLY A 405 -12.71 23.81 7.28
C GLY A 405 -11.87 22.70 7.93
N LEU A 406 -11.63 21.59 7.22
CA LEU A 406 -10.89 20.43 7.73
C LEU A 406 -9.53 20.17 7.04
N GLY A 407 -9.03 21.08 6.19
CA GLY A 407 -7.78 20.88 5.44
C GLY A 407 -6.78 22.04 5.52
N CYS A 408 -5.61 21.82 4.91
CA CYS A 408 -4.37 22.59 5.09
C CYS A 408 -4.11 23.66 4.03
N GLY A 409 -5.10 24.50 3.71
CA GLY A 409 -4.89 25.82 3.10
C GLY A 409 -4.05 25.94 1.81
N HIS A 410 -3.82 24.88 1.05
CA HIS A 410 -3.08 24.94 -0.22
C HIS A 410 -4.03 24.76 -1.41
N ASP A 411 -4.06 25.74 -2.30
CA ASP A 411 -4.82 25.72 -3.57
C ASP A 411 -3.95 25.12 -4.72
N GLY A 412 -3.02 24.24 -4.37
CA GLY A 412 -2.02 23.68 -5.29
C GLY A 412 -0.97 22.82 -4.59
N THR A 413 0.09 22.50 -5.32
CA THR A 413 1.26 21.79 -4.78
C THR A 413 2.08 22.67 -3.83
N ALA A 414 2.98 22.07 -3.06
CA ALA A 414 3.98 22.77 -2.26
C ALA A 414 5.40 22.39 -2.71
N PRO A 415 6.44 23.19 -2.37
CA PRO A 415 7.82 22.80 -2.55
C PRO A 415 8.09 21.42 -1.96
N VAL A 416 8.82 20.61 -2.70
CA VAL A 416 9.24 19.27 -2.28
C VAL A 416 10.01 19.33 -0.95
N GLY A 417 9.62 18.50 0.00
CA GLY A 417 10.22 18.39 1.33
C GLY A 417 9.75 19.44 2.34
N GLU A 418 8.73 20.26 2.04
CA GLU A 418 8.23 21.27 2.99
C GLU A 418 7.65 20.65 4.28
N ARG A 419 7.24 19.36 4.24
CA ARG A 419 6.62 18.64 5.36
C ARG A 419 7.52 17.54 5.95
N PRO A 420 8.64 17.89 6.63
CA PRO A 420 9.59 16.90 7.13
C PRO A 420 9.01 15.99 8.23
N ASP A 421 7.97 16.40 8.95
CA ASP A 421 7.32 15.55 9.95
C ASP A 421 6.52 14.39 9.32
N GLY A 422 6.30 14.46 8.00
CA GLY A 422 5.72 13.41 7.18
C GLY A 422 6.70 12.34 6.70
N THR A 423 7.99 12.46 7.05
CA THR A 423 9.05 11.60 6.52
C THR A 423 8.78 10.11 6.76
N GLY A 424 8.92 9.31 5.71
CA GLY A 424 8.77 7.86 5.76
C GLY A 424 9.88 7.14 6.56
N PRO A 425 9.71 5.83 6.82
CA PRO A 425 10.64 5.06 7.65
C PRO A 425 12.07 5.05 7.12
N TYR A 426 12.27 5.16 5.81
CA TYR A 426 13.60 5.18 5.18
C TYR A 426 14.09 6.59 4.78
N GLY A 427 13.41 7.66 5.20
CA GLY A 427 13.85 9.03 4.95
C GLY A 427 13.32 9.67 3.66
N HIS A 428 12.33 9.06 3.01
CA HIS A 428 11.64 9.64 1.87
C HIS A 428 10.64 10.71 2.33
N LEU A 429 10.61 11.83 1.63
CA LEU A 429 9.71 12.96 1.85
C LEU A 429 8.48 12.83 0.97
N ASP A 430 7.35 13.39 1.43
CA ASP A 430 6.12 13.58 0.64
C ASP A 430 5.53 12.31 0.01
N LEU A 431 5.78 11.14 0.61
CA LEU A 431 5.10 9.90 0.20
C LEU A 431 3.58 9.92 0.51
N ALA A 432 3.06 10.97 1.13
CA ALA A 432 1.63 11.15 1.34
C ALA A 432 1.24 12.62 1.08
N GLY A 433 0.35 12.83 0.12
CA GLY A 433 -0.10 14.15 -0.33
C GLY A 433 0.81 14.74 -1.40
N ASN A 434 0.73 16.05 -1.57
CA ASN A 434 1.42 16.83 -2.61
C ASN A 434 1.02 16.39 -4.03
N VAL A 435 1.57 15.33 -4.60
CA VAL A 435 1.12 14.79 -5.88
C VAL A 435 1.03 13.26 -5.83
N TRP A 436 0.04 12.71 -6.54
CA TRP A 436 0.04 11.29 -6.87
C TRP A 436 1.32 10.95 -7.65
N GLU A 437 1.91 9.79 -7.39
CA GLU A 437 3.16 9.39 -8.04
C GLU A 437 2.94 8.21 -8.98
N TRP A 438 3.29 8.37 -10.26
CA TRP A 438 3.25 7.29 -11.24
C TRP A 438 4.15 6.10 -10.84
N THR A 439 3.61 4.88 -10.97
CA THR A 439 4.37 3.63 -10.84
C THR A 439 4.48 2.90 -12.18
N SER A 440 5.36 1.90 -12.29
CA SER A 440 5.49 1.10 -13.52
C SER A 440 4.29 0.20 -13.80
N ASP A 441 3.54 -0.14 -12.76
CA ASP A 441 2.57 -1.24 -12.79
C ASP A 441 1.30 -0.86 -13.55
N THR A 442 0.77 -1.83 -14.31
CA THR A 442 -0.60 -1.76 -14.80
C THR A 442 -1.55 -1.84 -13.62
N PHE A 443 -2.47 -0.87 -13.51
CA PHE A 443 -3.49 -0.90 -12.47
C PHE A 443 -4.54 -1.95 -12.80
N GLU A 444 -4.59 -3.00 -11.99
CA GLU A 444 -5.69 -3.96 -11.94
C GLU A 444 -6.20 -4.04 -10.50
N ARG A 445 -7.51 -3.83 -10.32
CA ARG A 445 -8.17 -3.85 -9.03
C ARG A 445 -7.90 -5.15 -8.26
N ASP A 446 -8.04 -6.29 -8.92
CA ASP A 446 -7.86 -7.61 -8.30
C ASP A 446 -6.41 -8.13 -8.31
N TYR A 447 -5.41 -7.31 -8.67
CA TYR A 447 -4.02 -7.78 -8.82
C TYR A 447 -3.50 -8.48 -7.56
N TYR A 448 -3.80 -7.94 -6.39
CA TYR A 448 -3.30 -8.45 -5.11
C TYR A 448 -3.77 -9.88 -4.79
N ARG A 449 -4.84 -10.36 -5.44
CA ARG A 449 -5.31 -11.76 -5.26
C ARG A 449 -4.38 -12.80 -5.87
N TRP A 450 -3.55 -12.39 -6.83
CA TRP A 450 -2.68 -13.28 -7.61
C TRP A 450 -1.28 -12.70 -7.84
N ALA A 451 -0.93 -11.62 -7.16
CA ALA A 451 0.42 -11.05 -7.18
C ALA A 451 1.43 -12.09 -6.67
N PRO A 452 2.59 -12.24 -7.33
CA PRO A 452 3.63 -13.15 -6.87
C PRO A 452 4.25 -12.64 -5.55
N GLU A 453 4.68 -13.57 -4.70
CA GLU A 453 5.23 -13.23 -3.38
C GLU A 453 6.60 -12.53 -3.45
N GLU A 454 7.35 -12.68 -4.54
CA GLU A 454 8.68 -12.07 -4.70
C GLU A 454 8.70 -11.07 -5.86
N ASN A 455 9.10 -9.82 -5.56
CA ASN A 455 9.23 -8.71 -6.51
C ASN A 455 8.04 -8.57 -7.47
N PRO A 456 6.80 -8.47 -6.94
CA PRO A 456 5.61 -8.37 -7.78
C PRO A 456 5.66 -7.13 -8.67
N THR A 457 5.38 -7.36 -9.95
CA THR A 457 5.17 -6.34 -10.96
C THR A 457 3.98 -6.74 -11.82
N ASN A 458 3.04 -5.83 -12.05
CA ASN A 458 2.01 -6.03 -13.05
C ASN A 458 2.43 -5.42 -14.39
N ASP A 459 3.01 -6.22 -15.27
CA ASP A 459 3.48 -5.82 -16.60
C ASP A 459 2.47 -6.11 -17.72
N ARG A 460 1.25 -6.53 -17.38
CA ARG A 460 0.20 -6.84 -18.35
C ARG A 460 -0.11 -5.62 -19.21
N PRO A 461 -0.37 -5.76 -20.52
CA PRO A 461 -0.82 -4.64 -21.33
C PRO A 461 -2.13 -4.06 -20.78
N GLY A 462 -2.14 -2.76 -20.50
CA GLY A 462 -3.31 -2.06 -19.99
C GLY A 462 -3.18 -0.56 -20.21
N ALA A 463 -4.33 0.09 -20.39
CA ALA A 463 -4.39 1.54 -20.50
C ALA A 463 -4.23 2.23 -19.14
N TRP A 464 -4.48 1.53 -18.03
CA TRP A 464 -4.43 2.07 -16.67
C TRP A 464 -3.10 1.75 -15.99
N ARG A 465 -2.53 2.74 -15.30
CA ARG A 465 -1.27 2.63 -14.55
C ARG A 465 -1.52 3.02 -13.11
N SER A 466 -0.87 2.29 -12.19
CA SER A 466 -1.04 2.54 -10.76
C SER A 466 -0.32 3.83 -10.37
N VAL A 467 -0.98 4.61 -9.52
CA VAL A 467 -0.42 5.75 -8.81
C VAL A 467 -0.55 5.57 -7.30
N ARG A 468 0.33 6.23 -6.55
CA ARG A 468 0.41 6.10 -5.10
C ARG A 468 0.57 7.46 -4.40
N GLY A 469 0.27 7.53 -3.11
CA GLY A 469 0.56 8.69 -2.26
C GLY A 469 -0.57 9.70 -2.07
N ASN A 470 -1.59 9.68 -2.93
CA ASN A 470 -2.59 10.76 -3.00
C ASN A 470 -1.96 12.13 -3.33
N SER A 471 -2.73 13.21 -3.31
CA SER A 471 -2.26 14.51 -3.79
C SER A 471 -2.74 15.68 -2.94
N TRP A 472 -2.36 16.89 -3.35
CA TRP A 472 -2.88 18.13 -2.82
C TRP A 472 -4.37 18.29 -3.10
N TYR A 473 -4.91 17.75 -4.20
CA TYR A 473 -6.32 17.91 -4.57
C TYR A 473 -7.16 16.72 -4.09
N TYR A 474 -8.27 17.00 -3.42
CA TYR A 474 -9.24 15.98 -3.00
C TYR A 474 -10.62 16.59 -2.80
N SER A 475 -11.66 15.99 -3.41
CA SER A 475 -13.04 16.46 -3.39
C SER A 475 -13.88 15.85 -2.25
N ASP A 476 -13.46 14.72 -1.67
CA ASP A 476 -14.19 13.99 -0.61
C ASP A 476 -13.80 14.50 0.80
N PRO A 477 -14.69 14.47 1.81
CA PRO A 477 -14.40 14.89 3.17
C PRO A 477 -13.30 14.10 3.92
N ASP A 478 -12.90 12.90 3.47
CA ASP A 478 -11.84 12.08 4.09
C ASP A 478 -10.64 11.83 3.14
N PRO A 479 -9.62 12.71 3.14
CA PRO A 479 -8.45 12.57 2.29
C PRO A 479 -7.64 11.33 2.68
N ASP A 480 -7.81 10.25 1.91
CA ASP A 480 -7.15 8.99 2.20
C ASP A 480 -5.66 9.02 1.84
N LEU A 481 -4.86 9.47 2.80
CA LEU A 481 -3.40 9.57 2.75
C LEU A 481 -2.68 8.29 3.21
N ARG A 482 -3.40 7.17 3.37
CA ARG A 482 -2.76 5.93 3.82
C ARG A 482 -1.76 5.45 2.79
N ALA A 483 -0.65 4.94 3.26
CA ALA A 483 0.40 4.38 2.43
C ALA A 483 -0.06 3.14 1.63
N ALA A 484 -1.16 2.48 2.02
CA ALA A 484 -1.77 1.36 1.30
C ALA A 484 -2.74 1.79 0.19
N ASN A 485 -3.15 3.07 0.17
CA ASN A 485 -4.07 3.59 -0.84
C ASN A 485 -3.45 3.48 -2.23
N ARG A 486 -4.23 2.98 -3.18
CA ARG A 486 -3.89 2.88 -4.60
C ARG A 486 -4.98 3.51 -5.43
N PHE A 487 -4.55 4.06 -6.55
CA PHE A 487 -5.49 4.45 -7.58
C PHE A 487 -4.90 4.14 -8.95
N GLY A 488 -5.74 4.13 -9.98
CA GLY A 488 -5.32 3.97 -11.36
C GLY A 488 -5.68 5.21 -12.17
N PHE A 489 -4.75 5.71 -12.97
CA PHE A 489 -5.05 6.68 -14.03
C PHE A 489 -4.74 6.09 -15.39
N ARG A 490 -5.44 6.52 -16.44
CA ARG A 490 -5.06 6.15 -17.80
C ARG A 490 -3.67 6.71 -18.12
N ALA A 491 -2.79 5.87 -18.67
CA ALA A 491 -1.40 6.18 -18.98
C ALA A 491 -1.25 7.42 -19.87
N LEU A 492 -2.23 7.65 -20.76
CA LEU A 492 -2.31 8.82 -21.62
C LEU A 492 -3.26 9.89 -21.03
N ARG A 493 -2.96 10.36 -19.83
CA ARG A 493 -3.63 11.52 -19.20
C ARG A 493 -2.60 12.44 -18.57
N TRP A 494 -2.73 13.73 -18.81
CA TRP A 494 -2.00 14.79 -18.10
C TRP A 494 -2.92 15.29 -16.99
N VAL A 495 -2.66 14.84 -15.77
CA VAL A 495 -3.55 15.09 -14.62
C VAL A 495 -2.90 16.15 -13.71
N PRO A 496 -3.62 17.20 -13.28
CA PRO A 496 -3.05 18.31 -12.51
C PRO A 496 -2.42 17.95 -11.17
N TYR A 497 -2.76 16.79 -10.63
CA TYR A 497 -2.33 16.39 -9.30
C TYR A 497 -1.52 15.09 -9.31
N VAL A 498 -0.98 14.70 -10.48
CA VAL A 498 -0.09 13.55 -10.65
C VAL A 498 1.29 14.03 -11.11
N GLY A 499 2.34 13.55 -10.47
CA GLY A 499 3.75 13.84 -10.74
C GLY A 499 4.63 12.58 -10.83
N ILE A 500 5.92 12.74 -10.56
CA ILE A 500 6.94 11.71 -10.83
C ILE A 500 7.86 11.53 -9.62
N ARG A 501 8.12 10.28 -9.28
CA ARG A 501 9.27 9.87 -8.45
C ARG A 501 9.97 8.70 -9.12
N CYS A 502 11.30 8.75 -9.19
CA CYS A 502 12.08 7.70 -9.84
C CYS A 502 12.72 6.75 -8.82
N ALA A 503 12.99 5.52 -9.26
CA ALA A 503 13.66 4.46 -8.52
C ALA A 503 14.87 3.92 -9.30
N ALA A 504 15.73 3.18 -8.62
CA ALA A 504 16.83 2.42 -9.20
C ALA A 504 16.91 1.04 -8.56
N ASP A 505 17.39 0.08 -9.34
CA ASP A 505 17.76 -1.24 -8.86
C ASP A 505 18.92 -1.17 -7.87
N ALA A 506 19.15 -2.31 -7.23
CA ALA A 506 20.18 -2.53 -6.24
C ALA A 506 21.60 -2.06 -6.63
N ASP A 507 21.95 -2.22 -7.89
CA ASP A 507 23.24 -1.86 -8.47
C ASP A 507 23.34 -0.37 -8.85
N GLY A 508 22.30 0.41 -8.52
CA GLY A 508 22.20 1.81 -8.87
C GLY A 508 21.87 2.04 -10.34
N THR A 509 21.41 1.04 -11.10
CA THR A 509 20.92 1.23 -12.47
C THR A 509 19.41 1.38 -12.52
N GLY A 510 18.87 2.00 -13.57
CA GLY A 510 17.42 2.04 -13.81
C GLY A 510 16.81 0.69 -14.19
N GLY A 511 17.54 -0.42 -14.07
CA GLY A 511 17.05 -1.75 -14.42
C GLY A 511 16.63 -1.89 -15.88
N LYS A 512 15.67 -2.79 -16.14
CA LYS A 512 15.11 -3.01 -17.47
C LYS A 512 14.23 -1.82 -17.87
N ALA A 513 14.67 -1.07 -18.88
CA ALA A 513 13.88 0.00 -19.46
C ALA A 513 12.50 -0.51 -19.93
N LEU A 514 11.44 0.21 -19.56
CA LEU A 514 10.09 -0.05 -20.05
C LEU A 514 10.05 0.19 -21.57
N SER A 515 9.31 -0.67 -22.30
CA SER A 515 9.18 -0.56 -23.75
C SER A 515 8.52 0.77 -24.14
N ARG A 516 9.21 1.56 -24.98
CA ARG A 516 8.86 2.95 -25.35
C ARG A 516 8.03 3.06 -26.63
N ASP A 517 7.03 2.21 -26.82
CA ASP A 517 6.13 2.39 -27.96
C ASP A 517 5.13 3.51 -27.62
N ARG A 518 5.58 4.77 -27.78
CA ARG A 518 4.70 5.94 -27.68
C ARG A 518 3.52 5.71 -28.60
N VAL A 519 2.32 5.78 -28.04
CA VAL A 519 1.09 5.58 -28.81
C VAL A 519 0.92 6.79 -29.75
N PRO A 520 0.45 6.61 -31.00
CA PRO A 520 0.29 7.73 -31.94
C PRO A 520 -0.53 8.90 -31.39
N ALA A 521 -1.48 8.61 -30.51
CA ALA A 521 -2.31 9.59 -29.82
C ALA A 521 -1.50 10.54 -28.91
N GLU A 522 -0.40 10.08 -28.33
CA GLU A 522 0.49 10.90 -27.51
C GLU A 522 1.17 11.99 -28.35
N GLY A 523 1.73 11.61 -29.51
CA GLY A 523 2.30 12.58 -30.44
C GLY A 523 1.28 13.62 -30.92
N ALA A 524 0.02 13.22 -31.12
CA ALA A 524 -1.06 14.13 -31.48
C ALA A 524 -1.45 15.07 -30.32
N ALA A 525 -1.48 14.55 -29.09
CA ALA A 525 -1.78 15.33 -27.89
C ALA A 525 -0.68 16.38 -27.61
N LEU A 526 0.60 16.02 -27.76
CA LEU A 526 1.76 16.90 -27.51
C LEU A 526 1.85 18.12 -28.44
N VAL A 527 1.02 18.22 -29.48
CA VAL A 527 0.86 19.45 -30.29
C VAL A 527 0.20 20.57 -29.49
N HIS A 528 -0.54 20.23 -28.43
CA HIS A 528 -1.20 21.16 -27.55
C HIS A 528 -0.36 21.42 -26.29
N SER A 529 -0.31 22.67 -25.83
CA SER A 529 0.32 23.01 -24.55
C SER A 529 -0.60 22.72 -23.38
N ASP A 530 -1.86 23.14 -23.48
CA ASP A 530 -2.89 23.02 -22.44
C ASP A 530 -3.26 21.57 -22.12
N TRP A 531 -3.26 21.20 -20.85
CA TRP A 531 -3.49 19.82 -20.40
C TRP A 531 -4.88 19.31 -20.77
N MET A 532 -5.93 20.13 -20.69
CA MET A 532 -7.28 19.74 -21.09
C MET A 532 -7.35 19.48 -22.59
N ALA A 533 -6.65 20.28 -23.40
CA ALA A 533 -6.54 20.06 -24.84
C ALA A 533 -5.80 18.75 -25.18
N ARG A 534 -4.72 18.43 -24.45
CA ARG A 534 -4.03 17.13 -24.60
C ARG A 534 -4.97 15.97 -24.24
N ASN A 535 -5.68 16.08 -23.11
CA ASN A 535 -6.60 15.07 -22.62
C ASN A 535 -7.78 14.83 -23.57
N ARG A 536 -8.32 15.87 -24.23
CA ARG A 536 -9.34 15.70 -25.29
C ARG A 536 -8.87 14.80 -26.43
N VAL A 537 -7.61 14.91 -26.85
CA VAL A 537 -7.05 14.03 -27.90
C VAL A 537 -6.92 12.61 -27.38
N ALA A 538 -6.46 12.45 -26.14
CA ALA A 538 -6.29 11.15 -25.52
C ALA A 538 -7.61 10.41 -25.31
N MET A 539 -8.67 11.09 -24.88
CA MET A 539 -10.02 10.51 -24.72
C MET A 539 -10.60 9.99 -26.04
N VAL A 540 -10.39 10.72 -27.14
CA VAL A 540 -10.82 10.26 -28.47
C VAL A 540 -10.10 8.95 -28.84
N ALA A 541 -8.81 8.84 -28.51
CA ALA A 541 -8.05 7.61 -28.75
C ALA A 541 -8.52 6.45 -27.85
N ASP A 542 -9.03 6.77 -26.67
CA ASP A 542 -9.60 5.84 -25.70
C ASP A 542 -11.04 5.40 -26.02
N GLY A 543 -11.68 6.01 -27.01
CA GLY A 543 -13.09 5.77 -27.36
C GLY A 543 -14.10 6.49 -26.46
N ASP A 544 -13.64 7.34 -25.53
CA ASP A 544 -14.47 8.08 -24.59
C ASP A 544 -14.87 9.44 -25.16
N THR A 545 -15.72 9.42 -26.20
CA THR A 545 -16.13 10.62 -26.92
C THR A 545 -17.46 11.18 -26.41
N MET A 546 -17.43 12.41 -25.91
CA MET A 546 -18.65 13.15 -25.58
C MET A 546 -19.42 13.51 -26.85
N THR A 547 -20.55 12.84 -27.10
CA THR A 547 -21.42 13.14 -28.24
C THR A 547 -22.36 14.28 -27.90
N ARG A 548 -22.41 15.30 -28.76
CA ARG A 548 -23.44 16.35 -28.67
C ARG A 548 -24.83 15.73 -28.73
N ARG A 549 -25.70 16.10 -27.80
CA ARG A 549 -27.11 15.67 -27.74
C ARG A 549 -28.03 16.87 -27.74
N ASP A 550 -29.24 16.68 -28.26
CA ASP A 550 -30.31 17.63 -28.08
C ASP A 550 -30.86 17.49 -26.65
N PRO A 551 -31.19 18.59 -25.96
CA PRO A 551 -31.73 18.52 -24.61
C PRO A 551 -33.08 17.78 -24.63
N PRO A 552 -33.31 16.82 -23.73
CA PRO A 552 -34.61 16.17 -23.61
C PRO A 552 -35.70 17.17 -23.26
N GLY A 553 -36.95 16.83 -23.62
CA GLY A 553 -38.11 17.62 -23.26
C GLY A 553 -38.29 17.69 -21.75
N ARG A 554 -38.76 18.83 -21.24
CA ARG A 554 -38.98 19.05 -19.80
C ARG A 554 -39.90 18.00 -19.16
N ASP A 555 -40.79 17.37 -19.93
CA ASP A 555 -41.77 16.40 -19.45
C ASP A 555 -41.38 14.94 -19.75
N ASP A 556 -40.09 14.65 -20.05
CA ASP A 556 -39.59 13.28 -20.14
C ASP A 556 -39.45 12.66 -18.73
N MET A 557 -40.54 12.05 -18.28
CA MET A 557 -40.66 11.41 -16.97
C MET A 557 -40.86 9.90 -17.11
N VAL A 558 -40.39 9.18 -16.10
CA VAL A 558 -40.57 7.74 -15.92
C VAL A 558 -41.64 7.52 -14.85
N ARG A 559 -42.61 6.67 -15.15
CA ARG A 559 -43.60 6.22 -14.16
C ARG A 559 -43.02 5.08 -13.33
N VAL A 560 -42.89 5.30 -12.03
CA VAL A 560 -42.47 4.31 -11.04
C VAL A 560 -43.74 3.70 -10.41
N PRO A 561 -43.94 2.37 -10.45
CA PRO A 561 -45.11 1.74 -9.84
C PRO A 561 -45.07 1.89 -8.31
N ASN A 562 -46.20 1.66 -7.63
CA ASN A 562 -46.16 1.53 -6.17
C ASN A 562 -45.45 0.24 -5.76
N GLY A 563 -44.88 0.22 -4.55
CA GLY A 563 -44.28 -0.98 -4.00
C GLY A 563 -43.62 -0.76 -2.64
N SER A 564 -43.28 -1.87 -1.98
CA SER A 564 -42.45 -1.87 -0.79
C SER A 564 -40.99 -2.18 -1.14
N PHE A 565 -40.05 -1.54 -0.46
CA PHE A 565 -38.64 -1.86 -0.54
C PHE A 565 -37.94 -1.66 0.81
N HIS A 566 -36.71 -2.15 0.91
CA HIS A 566 -35.86 -1.95 2.08
C HIS A 566 -34.95 -0.74 1.84
N MET A 567 -35.23 0.37 2.51
CA MET A 567 -34.47 1.61 2.41
C MET A 567 -33.24 1.57 3.30
N GLY A 568 -32.09 2.02 2.78
CA GLY A 568 -30.81 2.11 3.48
C GLY A 568 -29.89 0.89 3.31
N TYR A 569 -28.74 0.91 3.98
CA TYR A 569 -27.73 -0.15 3.89
C TYR A 569 -27.08 -0.45 5.25
N ARG A 570 -26.90 -1.74 5.57
CA ARG A 570 -26.37 -2.16 6.88
C ARG A 570 -24.87 -1.94 7.02
N LEU A 571 -24.13 -2.02 5.91
CA LEU A 571 -22.67 -1.87 5.89
C LEU A 571 -22.23 -0.49 5.36
N GLY A 572 -23.18 0.41 5.11
CA GLY A 572 -22.90 1.79 4.73
C GLY A 572 -22.62 2.67 5.93
N ASP A 573 -22.67 3.98 5.72
CA ASP A 573 -22.44 4.95 6.77
C ASP A 573 -23.52 4.90 7.87
N SER A 574 -23.19 5.45 9.03
CA SER A 574 -24.04 5.33 10.22
C SER A 574 -25.46 5.89 10.06
N ASP A 575 -25.63 6.85 9.15
CA ASP A 575 -26.90 7.49 8.80
C ASP A 575 -27.64 6.84 7.62
N GLU A 576 -27.03 5.84 6.97
CA GLU A 576 -27.67 4.92 6.02
C GLU A 576 -28.36 3.73 6.72
N ALA A 577 -28.12 3.59 8.03
CA ALA A 577 -28.72 2.58 8.89
C ALA A 577 -29.79 3.19 9.83
N PRO A 578 -30.77 2.39 10.31
CA PRO A 578 -31.00 1.00 9.99
C PRO A 578 -31.72 0.83 8.64
N VAL A 579 -31.49 -0.33 8.03
CA VAL A 579 -32.34 -0.81 6.93
C VAL A 579 -33.77 -0.98 7.47
N HIS A 580 -34.75 -0.40 6.81
CA HIS A 580 -36.16 -0.42 7.23
C HIS A 580 -37.10 -0.53 6.02
N GLU A 581 -38.29 -1.09 6.25
CA GLU A 581 -39.30 -1.24 5.20
C GLU A 581 -40.01 0.10 4.94
N VAL A 582 -40.13 0.44 3.66
CA VAL A 582 -40.82 1.62 3.16
C VAL A 582 -41.76 1.20 2.02
N PHE A 583 -42.97 1.75 2.01
CA PHE A 583 -43.93 1.66 0.92
C PHE A 583 -44.03 3.02 0.21
N ILE A 584 -43.91 3.01 -1.11
CA ILE A 584 -43.99 4.18 -1.98
C ILE A 584 -45.20 4.03 -2.90
N ASP A 585 -46.05 5.06 -2.97
CA ASP A 585 -47.13 5.16 -3.96
C ASP A 585 -46.59 5.29 -5.38
N ALA A 586 -47.43 5.06 -6.39
CA ALA A 586 -47.01 5.27 -7.76
C ALA A 586 -46.80 6.78 -8.01
N PHE A 587 -45.69 7.11 -8.65
CA PHE A 587 -45.32 8.49 -8.97
C PHE A 587 -44.59 8.55 -10.32
N GLU A 588 -44.36 9.75 -10.81
CA GLU A 588 -43.52 10.01 -11.96
C GLU A 588 -42.28 10.77 -11.50
N ILE A 589 -41.12 10.41 -12.02
CA ILE A 589 -39.85 11.12 -11.76
C ILE A 589 -39.20 11.46 -13.10
N ASP A 590 -38.53 12.60 -13.17
CA ASP A 590 -37.78 12.98 -14.37
C ASP A 590 -36.76 11.89 -14.70
N ARG A 591 -36.72 11.49 -15.98
CA ARG A 591 -35.80 10.43 -16.45
C ARG A 591 -34.35 10.81 -16.20
N HIS A 592 -34.03 12.09 -16.20
CA HIS A 592 -32.70 12.66 -16.03
C HIS A 592 -32.79 13.94 -15.19
N GLU A 593 -31.64 14.46 -14.79
CA GLU A 593 -31.53 15.77 -14.13
C GLU A 593 -32.05 16.90 -15.04
N VAL A 594 -32.46 18.00 -14.42
CA VAL A 594 -32.94 19.17 -15.16
C VAL A 594 -31.81 19.76 -15.99
N THR A 595 -32.02 19.89 -17.30
CA THR A 595 -30.99 20.45 -18.20
C THR A 595 -30.89 21.97 -18.13
N VAL A 596 -29.73 22.51 -18.54
CA VAL A 596 -29.54 23.95 -18.73
C VAL A 596 -30.61 24.55 -19.64
N ALA A 597 -30.95 23.89 -20.75
CA ALA A 597 -32.00 24.35 -21.65
C ALA A 597 -33.38 24.38 -20.96
N GLY A 598 -33.72 23.35 -20.18
CA GLY A 598 -34.96 23.30 -19.39
C GLY A 598 -35.04 24.43 -18.37
N TYR A 599 -33.97 24.62 -17.60
CA TYR A 599 -33.86 25.69 -16.58
C TYR A 599 -33.95 27.08 -17.20
N ARG A 600 -33.32 27.28 -18.36
CA ARG A 600 -33.30 28.57 -19.07
C ARG A 600 -34.69 29.09 -19.41
N GLU A 601 -35.64 28.20 -19.71
CA GLU A 601 -37.02 28.61 -19.97
C GLU A 601 -37.70 29.20 -18.73
N CYS A 602 -37.44 28.64 -17.54
CA CYS A 602 -37.96 29.19 -16.27
C CYS A 602 -37.38 30.59 -15.98
N VAL A 603 -36.08 30.76 -16.21
CA VAL A 603 -35.38 32.06 -16.07
C VAL A 603 -35.94 33.08 -17.06
N ARG A 604 -36.11 32.71 -18.33
CA ARG A 604 -36.64 33.60 -19.37
C ARG A 604 -38.04 34.11 -19.05
N GLN A 605 -38.83 33.31 -18.33
CA GLN A 605 -40.17 33.68 -17.85
C GLN A 605 -40.16 34.47 -16.53
N GLY A 606 -38.99 34.74 -15.94
CA GLY A 606 -38.84 35.44 -14.67
C GLY A 606 -39.32 34.65 -13.45
N SER A 607 -39.53 33.34 -13.59
CA SER A 607 -39.97 32.45 -12.51
C SER A 607 -38.80 31.81 -11.74
N CYS A 608 -37.64 31.73 -12.37
CA CYS A 608 -36.39 31.28 -11.75
C CYS A 608 -35.33 32.38 -11.82
N LEU A 609 -34.39 32.35 -10.88
CA LEU A 609 -33.19 33.18 -10.90
C LEU A 609 -32.12 32.50 -11.76
N GLU A 610 -31.27 33.28 -12.43
CA GLU A 610 -30.10 32.69 -13.08
C GLU A 610 -29.24 31.97 -12.04
N PRO A 611 -28.70 30.77 -12.33
CA PRO A 611 -27.69 30.14 -11.48
C PRO A 611 -26.61 31.17 -11.11
N HIS A 612 -26.16 31.17 -9.86
CA HIS A 612 -25.19 32.13 -9.31
C HIS A 612 -25.58 33.63 -9.25
N SER A 613 -26.77 34.05 -9.68
CA SER A 613 -27.15 35.48 -9.67
C SER A 613 -27.11 36.11 -8.27
N GLY A 614 -26.52 37.32 -8.16
CA GLY A 614 -26.50 38.11 -6.92
C GLY A 614 -25.46 37.71 -5.86
N SER A 615 -24.59 36.75 -6.15
CA SER A 615 -23.51 36.33 -5.25
C SER A 615 -22.19 37.06 -5.57
N ALA A 616 -21.28 37.16 -4.60
CA ALA A 616 -19.90 37.61 -4.82
C ALA A 616 -19.05 36.61 -5.66
N ALA A 617 -19.70 35.74 -6.46
CA ALA A 617 -19.11 34.69 -7.31
C ALA A 617 -18.26 35.23 -8.48
N TYR A 618 -17.81 36.47 -8.39
CA TYR A 618 -16.62 36.98 -9.08
C TYR A 618 -15.30 36.37 -8.54
N ARG A 619 -15.38 35.30 -7.72
CA ARG A 619 -14.25 34.56 -7.14
C ARG A 619 -13.96 33.21 -7.81
N ILE A 620 -14.71 32.80 -8.84
CA ILE A 620 -14.53 31.50 -9.48
C ILE A 620 -13.96 31.67 -10.91
N GLU A 621 -12.82 32.33 -11.06
CA GLU A 621 -12.07 32.25 -12.33
C GLU A 621 -11.52 30.83 -12.55
N ALA A 622 -11.17 30.12 -11.46
CA ALA A 622 -10.55 28.79 -11.51
C ALA A 622 -11.51 27.61 -11.71
N GLU A 623 -12.77 27.69 -11.28
CA GLU A 623 -13.77 26.59 -11.42
C GLU A 623 -14.97 26.96 -12.32
N GLY A 624 -14.96 28.17 -12.90
CA GLY A 624 -16.09 28.68 -13.70
C GLY A 624 -16.33 27.85 -14.98
N HIS A 625 -15.35 27.06 -15.40
CA HIS A 625 -15.50 26.12 -16.52
C HIS A 625 -16.29 24.86 -16.15
N TYR A 626 -16.42 24.50 -14.87
CA TYR A 626 -17.27 23.37 -14.45
C TYR A 626 -18.77 23.74 -14.44
N LEU A 627 -19.09 25.02 -14.30
CA LEU A 627 -20.47 25.51 -14.36
C LEU A 627 -21.03 25.47 -15.78
N ASN A 628 -22.27 24.98 -15.92
CA ASN A 628 -22.88 24.77 -17.23
C ASN A 628 -23.67 25.97 -17.74
N TRP A 629 -24.15 26.84 -16.84
CA TRP A 629 -24.90 28.02 -17.21
C TRP A 629 -24.02 29.02 -17.99
N GLY A 630 -24.52 29.48 -19.14
CA GLY A 630 -23.80 30.44 -19.99
C GLY A 630 -22.70 29.84 -20.88
N GLN A 631 -22.37 28.56 -20.72
CA GLN A 631 -21.34 27.90 -21.53
C GLN A 631 -21.91 27.43 -22.88
N PRO A 632 -21.22 27.70 -24.01
CA PRO A 632 -21.68 27.29 -25.33
C PRO A 632 -21.68 25.76 -25.46
N GLY A 633 -22.74 25.20 -26.05
CA GLY A 633 -22.85 23.76 -26.30
C GLY A 633 -23.32 22.91 -25.11
N ARG A 634 -23.58 23.52 -23.95
CA ARG A 634 -23.99 22.81 -22.72
C ARG A 634 -25.50 22.76 -22.46
N ASP A 635 -26.31 22.96 -23.49
CA ASP A 635 -27.77 23.00 -23.38
C ASP A 635 -28.38 21.68 -22.86
N ALA A 636 -27.77 20.54 -23.21
CA ALA A 636 -28.18 19.21 -22.78
C ALA A 636 -27.49 18.72 -21.49
N HIS A 637 -26.57 19.51 -20.92
CA HIS A 637 -25.94 19.19 -19.64
C HIS A 637 -26.91 19.51 -18.49
N PRO A 638 -26.76 18.86 -17.33
CA PRO A 638 -27.57 19.17 -16.17
C PRO A 638 -27.27 20.59 -15.68
N VAL A 639 -28.28 21.31 -15.20
CA VAL A 639 -28.05 22.60 -14.54
C VAL A 639 -27.38 22.36 -13.19
N ASN A 640 -26.25 23.03 -12.95
CA ASN A 640 -25.51 22.97 -11.69
C ASN A 640 -25.37 24.36 -11.07
N GLY A 641 -24.84 24.42 -9.84
CA GLY A 641 -24.63 25.69 -9.16
C GLY A 641 -25.94 26.35 -8.72
N VAL A 642 -26.88 25.53 -8.28
CA VAL A 642 -28.24 25.92 -7.88
C VAL A 642 -28.52 25.52 -6.43
N SER A 643 -29.21 26.39 -5.70
CA SER A 643 -29.62 26.10 -4.34
C SER A 643 -30.85 25.21 -4.29
N TRP A 644 -31.13 24.64 -3.12
CA TRP A 644 -32.36 23.88 -2.91
C TRP A 644 -33.61 24.72 -3.23
N TYR A 645 -33.57 26.02 -2.91
CA TYR A 645 -34.67 26.94 -3.19
C TYR A 645 -34.87 27.19 -4.69
N ASP A 646 -33.78 27.21 -5.47
CA ASP A 646 -33.86 27.32 -6.94
C ASP A 646 -34.46 26.07 -7.57
N ALA A 647 -33.99 24.91 -7.12
CA ALA A 647 -34.47 23.61 -7.56
C ALA A 647 -35.97 23.46 -7.28
N SER A 648 -36.38 23.77 -6.05
CA SER A 648 -37.79 23.77 -5.63
C SER A 648 -38.65 24.75 -6.45
N SER A 649 -38.16 25.98 -6.68
CA SER A 649 -38.88 26.98 -7.49
C SER A 649 -39.07 26.52 -8.95
N PHE A 650 -38.04 25.90 -9.53
CA PHE A 650 -38.12 25.34 -10.88
C PHE A 650 -39.14 24.22 -10.95
N CYS A 651 -39.08 23.24 -10.05
CA CYS A 651 -40.03 22.12 -10.07
C CYS A 651 -41.47 22.63 -9.90
N ALA A 652 -41.71 23.60 -9.01
CA ALA A 652 -43.02 24.21 -8.85
C ALA A 652 -43.51 24.91 -10.14
N TRP A 653 -42.64 25.70 -10.80
CA TRP A 653 -42.96 26.34 -12.08
C TRP A 653 -43.25 25.31 -13.19
N ALA A 654 -42.56 24.16 -13.17
CA ALA A 654 -42.79 23.06 -14.10
C ALA A 654 -44.06 22.25 -13.80
N GLY A 655 -44.81 22.57 -12.74
CA GLY A 655 -45.97 21.80 -12.31
C GLY A 655 -45.61 20.46 -11.65
N LYS A 656 -44.46 20.41 -10.99
CA LYS A 656 -43.82 19.26 -10.35
C LYS A 656 -43.39 19.62 -8.92
N ARG A 657 -42.63 18.75 -8.26
CA ARG A 657 -41.95 18.96 -6.98
C ARG A 657 -40.58 18.30 -6.98
N LEU A 658 -39.76 18.52 -5.96
CA LEU A 658 -38.59 17.65 -5.75
C LEU A 658 -39.05 16.26 -5.30
N PRO A 659 -38.34 15.18 -5.66
CA PRO A 659 -38.61 13.84 -5.12
C PRO A 659 -38.36 13.81 -3.62
N THR A 660 -39.08 12.96 -2.88
CA THR A 660 -38.65 12.61 -1.52
C THR A 660 -37.39 11.74 -1.58
N GLU A 661 -36.63 11.71 -0.49
CA GLU A 661 -35.43 10.86 -0.38
C GLU A 661 -35.77 9.38 -0.65
N ALA A 662 -36.94 8.93 -0.17
CA ALA A 662 -37.39 7.56 -0.34
C ALA A 662 -37.90 7.25 -1.74
N GLU A 663 -38.58 8.19 -2.39
CA GLU A 663 -38.94 8.08 -3.81
C GLU A 663 -37.71 7.95 -4.69
N TRP A 664 -36.68 8.76 -4.42
CA TRP A 664 -35.45 8.73 -5.20
C TRP A 664 -34.71 7.40 -5.05
N GLU A 665 -34.54 6.90 -3.81
CA GLU A 665 -33.89 5.59 -3.58
C GLU A 665 -34.69 4.46 -4.23
N TYR A 666 -36.02 4.47 -4.08
CA TYR A 666 -36.85 3.45 -4.73
C TYR A 666 -36.73 3.50 -6.25
N ALA A 667 -36.77 4.69 -6.85
CA ALA A 667 -36.58 4.87 -8.29
C ALA A 667 -35.22 4.35 -8.80
N ALA A 668 -34.17 4.46 -7.99
CA ALA A 668 -32.84 3.95 -8.29
C ALA A 668 -32.73 2.44 -8.09
N ARG A 669 -33.31 1.93 -7.00
CA ARG A 669 -32.99 0.62 -6.44
C ARG A 669 -33.99 -0.48 -6.81
N GLY A 670 -35.26 -0.14 -6.99
CA GLY A 670 -36.33 -1.14 -7.00
C GLY A 670 -36.46 -1.83 -5.64
N ASP A 671 -36.77 -3.13 -5.65
CA ASP A 671 -37.08 -3.93 -4.45
C ASP A 671 -36.08 -5.06 -4.16
N ASP A 672 -35.00 -5.17 -4.95
CA ASP A 672 -34.03 -6.29 -4.87
C ASP A 672 -32.77 -6.00 -4.04
N GLY A 673 -32.62 -4.77 -3.54
CA GLY A 673 -31.55 -4.41 -2.61
C GLY A 673 -30.20 -4.09 -3.25
N ARG A 674 -30.14 -3.90 -4.58
CA ARG A 674 -28.92 -3.50 -5.31
C ARG A 674 -28.21 -2.28 -4.73
N LEU A 675 -26.88 -2.19 -4.91
CA LEU A 675 -26.07 -1.06 -4.43
C LEU A 675 -26.03 0.13 -5.41
N TYR A 676 -26.10 -0.13 -6.71
CA TYR A 676 -26.13 0.87 -7.78
C TYR A 676 -27.41 0.72 -8.60
N PRO A 677 -27.83 1.74 -9.39
CA PRO A 677 -29.05 1.65 -10.20
C PRO A 677 -29.08 0.43 -11.12
N TRP A 678 -27.92 0.01 -11.63
CA TRP A 678 -27.76 -1.12 -12.54
C TRP A 678 -27.47 -2.47 -11.86
N GLY A 679 -27.22 -2.52 -10.54
CA GLY A 679 -26.88 -3.76 -9.83
C GLY A 679 -25.78 -3.57 -8.78
N ASP A 680 -25.02 -4.62 -8.50
CA ASP A 680 -23.94 -4.62 -7.50
C ASP A 680 -22.54 -4.50 -8.10
N GLU A 681 -22.45 -4.41 -9.43
CA GLU A 681 -21.19 -4.11 -10.10
C GLU A 681 -20.81 -2.65 -9.82
N GLU A 682 -19.58 -2.43 -9.39
CA GLU A 682 -19.08 -1.12 -9.00
C GLU A 682 -19.19 -0.07 -10.13
N ALA A 683 -19.32 1.19 -9.74
CA ALA A 683 -19.39 2.31 -10.67
C ALA A 683 -18.13 2.40 -11.55
N SER A 684 -18.36 2.68 -12.82
CA SER A 684 -17.33 2.94 -13.83
C SER A 684 -17.88 3.92 -14.85
N CYS A 685 -16.98 4.53 -15.61
CA CYS A 685 -17.36 5.46 -16.67
C CYS A 685 -18.19 4.85 -17.81
N ASP A 686 -18.39 3.53 -17.85
CA ASP A 686 -19.35 2.89 -18.76
C ASP A 686 -20.81 3.05 -18.30
N ARG A 687 -21.05 3.32 -17.01
CA ARG A 687 -22.40 3.34 -16.41
C ARG A 687 -22.74 4.64 -15.70
N ALA A 688 -21.75 5.37 -15.20
CA ALA A 688 -21.94 6.63 -14.51
C ALA A 688 -20.93 7.68 -15.01
N ILE A 689 -21.16 8.94 -14.65
CA ILE A 689 -20.23 10.03 -14.91
C ILE A 689 -19.58 10.40 -13.57
N ILE A 690 -18.36 9.93 -13.33
CA ILE A 690 -17.70 9.99 -12.02
C ILE A 690 -16.28 10.51 -12.17
N ASP A 691 -15.56 10.72 -11.06
CA ASP A 691 -14.11 10.91 -11.13
C ASP A 691 -13.44 9.53 -11.32
N ASP A 692 -13.14 9.23 -12.57
CA ASP A 692 -12.40 8.03 -13.00
C ASP A 692 -11.32 8.47 -13.98
N GLY A 693 -10.23 8.95 -13.40
CA GLY A 693 -9.12 9.51 -14.15
C GLY A 693 -9.18 11.03 -14.35
N GLY A 694 -9.90 11.74 -13.47
CA GLY A 694 -10.27 13.14 -13.55
C GLY A 694 -11.79 13.33 -13.55
N ASP A 695 -12.25 14.53 -13.21
CA ASP A 695 -13.66 14.87 -13.10
C ASP A 695 -14.43 14.52 -14.37
N GLY A 696 -15.59 13.90 -14.24
CA GLY A 696 -16.48 13.56 -15.35
C GLY A 696 -15.83 12.66 -16.40
N CYS A 697 -15.23 11.56 -15.94
CA CYS A 697 -14.49 10.62 -16.78
C CYS A 697 -13.25 11.26 -17.44
N GLY A 698 -12.62 12.20 -16.73
CA GLY A 698 -11.48 12.98 -17.16
C GLY A 698 -11.81 14.21 -18.02
N HIS A 699 -13.08 14.43 -18.39
CA HIS A 699 -13.49 15.56 -19.25
C HIS A 699 -13.54 16.90 -18.52
N GLU A 700 -13.38 16.90 -17.20
CA GLU A 700 -13.41 18.08 -16.33
C GLU A 700 -14.72 18.85 -16.48
N MET A 701 -15.81 18.10 -16.65
CA MET A 701 -17.16 18.60 -16.73
C MET A 701 -18.19 17.48 -16.63
N THR A 702 -19.40 17.85 -16.21
CA THR A 702 -20.61 17.04 -16.42
C THR A 702 -20.75 16.59 -17.87
N TRP A 703 -21.52 15.53 -18.11
CA TRP A 703 -21.89 15.11 -19.46
C TRP A 703 -23.34 15.49 -19.77
N PRO A 704 -23.74 15.50 -21.07
CA PRO A 704 -25.15 15.58 -21.42
C PRO A 704 -25.95 14.49 -20.69
N VAL A 705 -27.11 14.86 -20.18
CA VAL A 705 -27.98 13.94 -19.44
C VAL A 705 -28.36 12.72 -20.32
N GLY A 706 -28.49 11.58 -19.68
CA GLY A 706 -28.77 10.27 -20.28
C GLY A 706 -27.63 9.71 -21.13
N SER A 707 -26.40 10.21 -20.98
CA SER A 707 -25.25 9.78 -21.78
C SER A 707 -24.80 8.35 -21.48
N ARG A 708 -25.18 7.79 -20.32
CA ARG A 708 -24.87 6.42 -19.88
C ARG A 708 -26.14 5.56 -19.78
N PRO A 709 -26.71 5.08 -20.90
CA PRO A 709 -27.92 4.26 -20.88
C PRO A 709 -27.76 2.92 -20.14
N SER A 710 -26.54 2.39 -20.08
CA SER A 710 -26.13 1.22 -19.29
C SER A 710 -26.20 1.45 -17.78
N GLY A 711 -26.27 2.70 -17.34
CA GLY A 711 -26.45 3.10 -15.94
C GLY A 711 -27.92 3.23 -15.51
N ALA A 712 -28.87 2.83 -16.36
CA ALA A 712 -30.28 2.98 -16.05
C ALA A 712 -30.70 2.15 -14.82
N SER A 713 -31.56 2.75 -14.00
CA SER A 713 -32.27 2.08 -12.92
C SER A 713 -33.23 1.00 -13.48
N PRO A 714 -33.76 0.08 -12.65
CA PRO A 714 -34.71 -0.93 -13.13
C PRO A 714 -36.01 -0.33 -13.67
N PHE A 715 -36.32 0.93 -13.35
CA PHE A 715 -37.45 1.65 -13.91
C PHE A 715 -37.10 2.50 -15.14
N GLY A 716 -35.82 2.61 -15.50
CA GLY A 716 -35.33 3.35 -16.66
C GLY A 716 -35.00 4.82 -16.39
N VAL A 717 -34.78 5.18 -15.12
CA VAL A 717 -34.26 6.47 -14.70
C VAL A 717 -32.74 6.47 -14.89
N LEU A 718 -32.18 7.55 -15.42
CA LEU A 718 -30.78 7.69 -15.78
C LEU A 718 -30.08 8.65 -14.83
N ASP A 719 -28.75 8.52 -14.73
CA ASP A 719 -27.85 9.41 -14.00
C ASP A 719 -28.21 9.58 -12.50
N GLN A 720 -28.71 8.51 -11.87
CA GLN A 720 -28.92 8.49 -10.40
C GLN A 720 -27.64 8.15 -9.63
N SER A 721 -26.55 7.80 -10.32
CA SER A 721 -25.21 7.67 -9.74
C SER A 721 -24.24 8.50 -10.59
N GLY A 722 -23.55 9.44 -9.97
CA GLY A 722 -22.63 10.37 -10.62
C GLY A 722 -23.32 11.54 -11.34
N ASN A 723 -22.57 12.20 -12.23
CA ASN A 723 -22.87 13.45 -12.93
C ASN A 723 -23.02 14.62 -11.96
N LEU A 724 -24.12 14.70 -11.22
CA LEU A 724 -24.33 15.68 -10.15
C LEU A 724 -25.03 15.06 -8.94
N TRP A 725 -24.67 15.54 -7.76
CA TRP A 725 -25.49 15.41 -6.57
C TRP A 725 -26.87 16.02 -6.81
N GLU A 726 -27.92 15.41 -6.27
CA GLU A 726 -29.29 15.86 -6.49
C GLU A 726 -30.00 16.30 -5.21
N TRP A 727 -30.65 17.46 -5.26
CA TRP A 727 -31.51 17.95 -4.18
C TRP A 727 -32.78 17.11 -3.98
N MET A 728 -33.04 16.70 -2.73
CA MET A 728 -34.29 16.04 -2.32
C MET A 728 -35.23 17.00 -1.60
N ALA A 729 -36.52 16.68 -1.52
CA ALA A 729 -37.51 17.44 -0.76
C ALA A 729 -37.22 17.44 0.76
N ASP A 730 -36.63 16.35 1.26
CA ASP A 730 -36.41 16.06 2.67
C ASP A 730 -35.39 16.96 3.36
N TRP A 731 -35.67 17.28 4.62
CA TRP A 731 -34.65 17.77 5.53
C TRP A 731 -33.76 16.63 6.01
N TYR A 732 -32.45 16.89 6.04
CA TYR A 732 -31.48 15.92 6.50
C TYR A 732 -31.52 15.78 8.02
N ASP A 733 -31.53 14.52 8.46
CA ASP A 733 -31.35 14.15 9.85
C ASP A 733 -30.71 12.76 9.89
N ARG A 734 -29.52 12.68 10.52
CA ARG A 734 -28.72 11.46 10.57
C ARG A 734 -29.43 10.27 11.24
N ARG A 735 -30.48 10.53 12.02
CA ARG A 735 -31.26 9.52 12.75
C ARG A 735 -32.64 9.31 12.16
N TYR A 736 -32.98 9.90 11.02
CA TYR A 736 -34.34 9.80 10.47
C TYR A 736 -34.76 8.35 10.24
N TYR A 737 -33.88 7.49 9.72
CA TYR A 737 -34.20 6.08 9.41
C TYR A 737 -34.64 5.28 10.65
N HIS A 738 -34.19 5.64 11.86
CA HIS A 738 -34.63 4.99 13.10
C HIS A 738 -36.10 5.25 13.47
N ARG A 739 -36.72 6.26 12.86
CA ARG A 739 -38.07 6.73 13.17
C ARG A 739 -38.89 7.06 11.93
N SER A 740 -38.41 6.61 10.76
CA SER A 740 -39.07 6.78 9.48
C SER A 740 -40.44 6.11 9.52
N VAL A 741 -41.42 6.73 8.87
CA VAL A 741 -42.74 6.12 8.69
C VAL A 741 -42.71 5.17 7.51
N VAL A 742 -43.59 4.16 7.52
CA VAL A 742 -43.58 3.15 6.46
C VAL A 742 -44.11 3.70 5.14
N HIS A 743 -45.20 4.46 5.14
CA HIS A 743 -45.90 4.87 3.91
C HIS A 743 -45.48 6.28 3.48
N ASN A 744 -44.93 6.43 2.27
CA ASN A 744 -44.41 7.67 1.68
C ASN A 744 -43.64 8.55 2.69
N PRO A 745 -42.55 8.05 3.28
CA PRO A 745 -41.79 8.83 4.23
C PRO A 745 -41.22 10.09 3.57
N GLN A 746 -41.44 11.21 4.26
CA GLN A 746 -40.83 12.49 3.98
C GLN A 746 -40.47 13.16 5.30
N ASN A 747 -39.22 13.58 5.46
CA ASN A 747 -38.80 14.36 6.61
C ASN A 747 -39.03 15.85 6.38
N GLU A 748 -40.16 16.36 6.89
CA GLU A 748 -40.46 17.80 6.89
C GLU A 748 -39.81 18.57 8.06
N ASN A 749 -39.21 17.86 9.03
CA ASN A 749 -38.61 18.50 10.19
C ASN A 749 -37.26 19.11 9.84
N LYS A 750 -37.17 20.44 9.93
CA LYS A 750 -35.95 21.22 9.62
C LYS A 750 -34.69 20.72 10.33
N GLY A 751 -34.80 20.05 11.48
CA GLY A 751 -33.71 19.27 12.07
C GLY A 751 -32.39 20.05 12.15
N GLU A 752 -31.33 19.47 11.57
CA GLU A 752 -29.96 20.01 11.55
C GLU A 752 -29.80 21.27 10.65
N GLY A 753 -30.87 21.73 9.99
CA GLY A 753 -30.88 22.88 9.10
C GLY A 753 -30.37 22.59 7.69
N LEU A 754 -30.06 21.33 7.40
CA LEU A 754 -29.50 20.83 6.14
C LEU A 754 -30.57 20.11 5.29
N LYS A 755 -30.43 20.13 3.98
CA LYS A 755 -31.25 19.36 3.03
C LYS A 755 -30.48 18.13 2.54
N VAL A 756 -31.20 17.08 2.14
CA VAL A 756 -30.59 15.84 1.66
C VAL A 756 -30.12 16.00 0.21
N LEU A 757 -28.90 15.54 -0.06
CA LEU A 757 -28.34 15.23 -1.38
C LEU A 757 -28.19 13.71 -1.55
N ARG A 758 -28.37 13.24 -2.78
CA ARG A 758 -28.19 11.81 -3.18
C ARG A 758 -27.43 11.71 -4.51
N GLY A 759 -26.80 10.57 -4.74
CA GLY A 759 -26.30 10.12 -6.06
C GLY A 759 -24.80 10.25 -6.31
N GLY A 760 -24.07 11.08 -5.56
CA GLY A 760 -22.69 11.42 -5.92
C GLY A 760 -22.62 12.31 -7.17
N SER A 761 -21.43 12.76 -7.54
CA SER A 761 -21.21 13.66 -8.66
C SER A 761 -20.05 13.24 -9.55
N MET A 762 -19.87 13.97 -10.64
CA MET A 762 -18.74 13.83 -11.54
C MET A 762 -17.37 14.10 -10.90
N ALA A 763 -17.31 14.67 -9.69
CA ALA A 763 -16.07 14.93 -8.96
C ALA A 763 -15.77 13.90 -7.86
N ASP A 764 -16.66 12.91 -7.65
CA ASP A 764 -16.50 11.94 -6.56
C ASP A 764 -15.80 10.67 -7.06
N GLN A 765 -14.65 10.37 -6.47
CA GLN A 765 -13.80 9.23 -6.82
C GLN A 765 -14.17 7.95 -6.03
N ASN A 766 -14.70 8.12 -4.81
CA ASN A 766 -15.01 7.02 -3.91
C ASN A 766 -16.27 6.25 -4.38
N PRO A 767 -16.16 4.95 -4.70
CA PRO A 767 -17.30 4.16 -5.20
C PRO A 767 -18.50 4.10 -4.25
N HIS A 768 -18.26 4.24 -2.94
CA HIS A 768 -19.31 4.25 -1.92
C HIS A 768 -20.24 5.46 -2.05
N ILE A 769 -19.69 6.62 -2.45
CA ILE A 769 -20.48 7.86 -2.63
C ILE A 769 -21.56 7.67 -3.71
N HIS A 770 -21.28 6.81 -4.69
CA HIS A 770 -22.18 6.50 -5.80
C HIS A 770 -23.24 5.44 -5.48
N HIS A 771 -23.23 4.87 -4.27
CA HIS A 771 -24.28 3.95 -3.84
C HIS A 771 -25.64 4.65 -3.81
N VAL A 772 -26.68 3.93 -4.21
CA VAL A 772 -28.07 4.44 -4.17
C VAL A 772 -28.53 4.75 -2.75
N THR A 773 -27.83 4.26 -1.71
CA THR A 773 -28.15 4.45 -0.29
C THR A 773 -27.40 5.61 0.35
N ASN A 774 -26.31 6.07 -0.27
CA ASN A 774 -25.50 7.14 0.29
C ASN A 774 -26.29 8.45 0.33
N ARG A 775 -26.06 9.22 1.39
CA ARG A 775 -26.80 10.45 1.68
C ARG A 775 -25.88 11.48 2.30
N LEU A 776 -26.04 12.72 1.86
CA LEU A 776 -25.26 13.86 2.36
C LEU A 776 -26.20 14.97 2.83
N GLY A 777 -25.91 15.54 4.01
CA GLY A 777 -26.57 16.74 4.50
C GLY A 777 -25.86 17.99 3.99
N TYR A 778 -26.58 18.87 3.30
CA TYR A 778 -25.99 20.05 2.66
C TYR A 778 -26.76 21.35 2.92
N ASP A 779 -26.08 22.50 2.92
CA ASP A 779 -26.71 23.81 3.20
C ASP A 779 -27.67 24.19 2.06
N PRO A 780 -28.98 24.33 2.31
CA PRO A 780 -29.96 24.64 1.27
C PRO A 780 -29.78 26.01 0.60
N GLN A 781 -28.97 26.91 1.18
CA GLN A 781 -28.67 28.21 0.60
C GLN A 781 -27.47 28.17 -0.35
N GLN A 782 -26.71 27.08 -0.36
CA GLN A 782 -25.52 26.96 -1.18
C GLN A 782 -25.88 27.02 -2.66
N ARG A 783 -25.21 27.91 -3.40
CA ARG A 783 -25.55 28.23 -4.80
C ARG A 783 -24.33 28.36 -5.71
N TYR A 784 -23.19 27.82 -5.30
CA TYR A 784 -21.93 27.90 -6.06
C TYR A 784 -21.23 26.56 -6.25
N ASP A 785 -21.76 25.49 -5.66
CA ASP A 785 -21.21 24.17 -5.83
C ASP A 785 -21.54 23.63 -7.23
N TYR A 786 -20.51 23.42 -8.05
CA TYR A 786 -20.65 22.92 -9.42
C TYR A 786 -21.00 21.43 -9.48
N THR A 787 -20.90 20.71 -8.36
CA THR A 787 -21.23 19.29 -8.24
C THR A 787 -22.72 19.05 -7.95
N VAL A 788 -23.49 20.10 -7.67
CA VAL A 788 -24.89 19.98 -7.22
C VAL A 788 -25.89 20.47 -8.27
N GLY A 789 -26.86 19.61 -8.57
CA GLY A 789 -28.02 19.83 -9.43
C GLY A 789 -29.30 19.25 -8.80
N PHE A 790 -30.26 18.85 -9.64
CA PHE A 790 -31.53 18.26 -9.19
C PHE A 790 -32.34 17.65 -10.34
N ARG A 791 -33.34 16.84 -9.96
CA ARG A 791 -34.43 16.38 -10.83
C ARG A 791 -35.78 16.61 -10.16
N CYS A 792 -36.88 16.59 -10.92
CA CYS A 792 -38.22 16.74 -10.36
C CYS A 792 -39.01 15.42 -10.36
N ALA A 793 -40.06 15.38 -9.55
CA ALA A 793 -41.04 14.32 -9.46
C ALA A 793 -42.47 14.90 -9.44
N ARG A 794 -43.47 14.05 -9.70
CA ARG A 794 -44.89 14.39 -9.68
C ARG A 794 -45.68 13.18 -9.21
N ASP A 795 -46.70 13.41 -8.39
CA ASP A 795 -47.62 12.35 -7.99
C ASP A 795 -48.34 11.78 -9.22
N SER A 796 -48.49 10.46 -9.32
CA SER A 796 -49.27 9.90 -10.43
C SER A 796 -50.76 10.18 -10.21
N ALA A 797 -51.46 10.62 -11.27
CA ALA A 797 -52.91 10.72 -11.21
C ALA A 797 -53.51 9.31 -11.05
N GLU A 798 -54.43 9.14 -10.10
CA GLU A 798 -55.16 7.88 -9.84
C GLU A 798 -55.75 7.22 -11.10
#